data_AF-A0A0G1WE78-F1
#
_entry.id   AF-A0A0G1WE78-F1
#
_cell.length_a   1.000
_cell.length_b   1.000
_cell.length_c   1.000
_cell.angle_alpha   90.00
_cell.angle_beta   90.00
_cell.angle_gamma   90.00
#
_symmetry.space_group_name_H-M   'P 1'
#
loop_
_entity.id
_entity.type
_entity.pdbx_description
1 polymer ?
#
loop_
_entity_poly.entity_id
_entity_poly.type
_entity_poly.pdbx_seq_one_letter_code
_entity_poly.pdbx_strand_id
1 'polypeptide(L)'
;MLKSTYFTEKKYVVLGAGLIFSVIGSTVFALEGDTQTATTPPADCPAVQCDATTCPSGCATDESGCYTGSCKSTDSGTAGNDDYVNNEKSNLLFNFKQKEDELKNWRRTLSDQKRCATNFDATALEGHFKTWEGFLAEGKTLSESVSTANQTPIQTAWDKNRDLDDLRYSIQDEFDKINSACDLTNKKKSCDERRRDFDRNMGGQLKDIKRRAGSASVDLSSLEKYLADFGACVNNLCTDTGMAQETFWDDHRTCEYFRDDFNSTINDLNETVNNAECVANAKKWLTDTDRDFERNIKKQYNDLIKQANGELADLTAKFQVLQNLLPELHAFVDAGFQDCQDWNDKQRDFDDARNEWWDAHREIQDTVNLKQQSRDILRSIKDQRRSEKDMLRELKNIARQSGEEPAELKEYIACVADNLTQAEQVAESDPQTGWDYLRIAGDCSSNFWNTQNTYREKANVIEQCSDNLARESKDWERELKRIKRESIRDGGNEKEVSALQERIDDFNALRDEYCALAQTGEEVDFDAMKDLQFEIDASRQDWWDAMQNFHENREFRFFKERIDELERAVERAAEKLEEARDSKRYPGERITFCGKIVTKGQGLVGALKEAYAATDRGQVEDVMQEIEFLKGQAGPQCGFIFDEFQGPDVGQIVRDNLEGIETQIIEEVMQRVSDELVNTVMSQLLTMQENLIEEMMSKVEESIQEHIANVFEATTALKEENQQAIFEAKNEALTLGGQLRAIAERTNNKQLYGVADRVEQAVVVSNSAENLRNAVNGFFALADGLTGEDFIAEVVELDEATNQIVAEGQEELHDGGYVPYRDVPLGQWYAYDVFDLTNEGIVSGKKDQSGQSLGEFSPGQKVKISEVLRMIFEAFQVGPADGETDLAQANDHWAKGYVKRAELLSMSLIKQRADINRDATRAEVCRMLLEAQGIVPADVEKVDFPDVSPRHEDANYIQECKNLGLFAGRGDTGEFLPDEGINRAEAAKVVRLAKMLQ
;
A
#
# COMPACT_ATOMS: atom_id res chain seq x y z
N MET A 1 -37.32 -17.67 -34.74
CA MET A 1 -38.12 -18.25 -33.63
C MET A 1 -37.16 -18.96 -32.70
N LEU A 2 -37.34 -18.75 -31.38
CA LEU A 2 -36.59 -19.32 -30.23
C LEU A 2 -35.18 -18.73 -30.01
N LYS A 3 -34.69 -18.45 -28.80
CA LYS A 3 -35.23 -17.97 -27.50
C LYS A 3 -33.95 -17.73 -26.67
N SER A 4 -33.68 -16.50 -26.22
CA SER A 4 -32.60 -16.25 -25.24
C SER A 4 -33.18 -16.26 -23.82
N THR A 5 -32.68 -17.17 -22.99
CA THR A 5 -32.74 -17.08 -21.52
C THR A 5 -31.69 -18.03 -20.95
N TYR A 6 -31.02 -17.54 -19.91
CA TYR A 6 -30.15 -18.20 -18.91
C TYR A 6 -28.67 -17.83 -18.96
N PHE A 7 -28.33 -16.76 -18.25
CA PHE A 7 -27.21 -16.76 -17.29
C PHE A 7 -27.66 -15.98 -16.05
N THR A 8 -27.74 -16.67 -14.92
CA THR A 8 -27.96 -16.08 -13.59
C THR A 8 -26.63 -15.96 -12.88
N GLU A 9 -26.30 -14.74 -12.46
CA GLU A 9 -25.16 -14.36 -11.63
C GLU A 9 -25.15 -15.13 -10.29
N LYS A 10 -23.98 -15.68 -9.93
CA LYS A 10 -23.67 -16.06 -8.56
C LYS A 10 -22.97 -14.88 -7.88
N LYS A 11 -23.65 -14.26 -6.91
CA LYS A 11 -23.04 -13.30 -5.98
C LYS A 11 -22.20 -14.06 -4.94
N TYR A 12 -20.90 -13.78 -4.87
CA TYR A 12 -20.07 -14.14 -3.72
C TYR A 12 -20.20 -13.03 -2.67
N VAL A 13 -20.52 -13.42 -1.44
CA VAL A 13 -20.57 -12.56 -0.26
C VAL A 13 -19.27 -12.79 0.51
N VAL A 14 -18.40 -11.78 0.56
CA VAL A 14 -17.18 -11.77 1.36
C VAL A 14 -17.54 -11.39 2.80
N LEU A 15 -17.20 -12.27 3.76
CA LEU A 15 -17.28 -12.00 5.21
C LEU A 15 -15.84 -11.90 5.72
N GLY A 16 -15.37 -10.67 5.96
CA GLY A 16 -14.08 -10.41 6.60
C GLY A 16 -14.13 -10.65 8.11
N ALA A 17 -13.19 -11.46 8.63
CA ALA A 17 -12.94 -11.62 10.05
C ALA A 17 -11.57 -11.01 10.38
N GLY A 18 -11.57 -10.05 11.31
CA GLY A 18 -10.39 -9.29 11.71
C GLY A 18 -9.60 -9.94 12.84
N LEU A 19 -8.29 -9.76 12.77
CA LEU A 19 -7.33 -9.84 13.86
C LEU A 19 -6.24 -8.80 13.54
N ILE A 20 -5.90 -7.90 14.48
CA ILE A 20 -4.52 -7.42 14.73
C ILE A 20 -4.48 -6.47 15.95
N PHE A 21 -3.39 -6.65 16.68
CA PHE A 21 -2.89 -5.98 17.88
C PHE A 21 -2.54 -4.49 17.69
N SER A 22 -2.59 -3.74 18.80
CA SER A 22 -2.25 -2.31 18.86
C SER A 22 -0.75 -2.07 19.03
N VAL A 23 -0.20 -1.09 18.29
CA VAL A 23 1.04 -0.38 18.63
C VAL A 23 0.77 1.12 18.49
N ILE A 24 0.81 1.86 19.61
CA ILE A 24 0.84 3.34 19.62
C ILE A 24 2.21 3.76 20.14
N GLY A 25 3.01 4.37 19.26
CA GLY A 25 4.26 5.05 19.60
C GLY A 25 4.05 6.55 19.71
N SER A 26 4.19 7.08 20.93
CA SER A 26 4.20 8.52 21.22
C SER A 26 5.58 9.12 20.94
N THR A 27 5.62 10.22 20.19
CA THR A 27 6.81 11.05 19.97
C THR A 27 6.92 12.09 21.11
N VAL A 28 8.01 12.08 21.88
CA VAL A 28 8.41 13.18 22.78
C VAL A 28 9.91 13.46 22.61
N PHE A 29 10.22 14.75 22.44
CA PHE A 29 11.55 15.34 22.30
C PHE A 29 12.50 14.94 23.44
N ALA A 30 13.73 14.53 23.11
CA ALA A 30 14.85 14.38 24.05
C ALA A 30 15.88 15.49 23.83
N LEU A 31 16.24 16.19 24.91
CA LEU A 31 17.44 17.01 25.07
C LEU A 31 18.50 16.18 25.81
N GLU A 32 19.75 16.42 25.45
CA GLU A 32 20.97 15.70 25.83
C GLU A 32 21.25 15.60 27.33
N GLY A 33 21.88 14.50 27.75
CA GLY A 33 22.48 14.34 29.08
C GLY A 33 23.25 13.02 29.23
N ASP A 34 24.58 13.12 29.20
CA ASP A 34 25.58 12.06 29.41
C ASP A 34 25.36 11.23 30.68
N THR A 35 25.51 9.90 30.61
CA THR A 35 26.08 9.11 31.72
C THR A 35 26.85 7.87 31.25
N GLN A 36 27.91 7.59 32.01
CA GLN A 36 29.00 6.68 31.72
C GLN A 36 28.67 5.19 31.89
N THR A 37 29.45 4.42 31.15
CA THR A 37 29.65 2.96 31.11
C THR A 37 29.70 2.24 32.47
N ALA A 38 28.99 1.11 32.58
CA ALA A 38 29.27 0.07 33.58
C ALA A 38 29.33 -1.31 32.91
N THR A 39 30.42 -2.01 33.20
CA THR A 39 30.85 -3.32 32.70
C THR A 39 30.08 -4.50 33.31
N THR A 40 29.93 -5.54 32.50
CA THR A 40 29.39 -6.90 32.78
C THR A 40 30.01 -7.60 34.00
N PRO A 41 29.25 -8.48 34.71
CA PRO A 41 29.82 -9.53 35.55
C PRO A 41 29.80 -10.92 34.86
N PRO A 42 30.75 -11.81 35.19
CA PRO A 42 30.82 -13.16 34.62
C PRO A 42 30.02 -14.20 35.44
N ALA A 43 29.69 -15.29 34.75
CA ALA A 43 29.05 -16.49 35.25
C ALA A 43 30.01 -17.42 36.03
N ASP A 44 29.40 -18.44 36.67
CA ASP A 44 29.94 -19.66 37.27
C ASP A 44 30.25 -19.67 38.78
N CYS A 45 29.38 -20.34 39.55
CA CYS A 45 29.74 -21.49 40.40
C CYS A 45 28.53 -22.12 41.14
N PRO A 46 28.63 -23.37 41.63
CA PRO A 46 27.58 -24.38 41.52
C PRO A 46 26.70 -24.57 42.75
N ALA A 47 25.59 -25.27 42.53
CA ALA A 47 24.63 -25.72 43.53
C ALA A 47 25.28 -26.56 44.64
N VAL A 48 25.03 -26.16 45.89
CA VAL A 48 25.27 -26.97 47.09
C VAL A 48 23.94 -27.16 47.81
N GLN A 49 23.44 -28.39 47.80
CA GLN A 49 22.41 -28.85 48.72
C GLN A 49 22.92 -28.76 50.17
N CYS A 50 22.11 -28.23 51.07
CA CYS A 50 22.25 -28.50 52.50
C CYS A 50 20.89 -28.85 53.10
N ASP A 51 20.97 -29.94 53.84
CA ASP A 51 19.93 -30.82 54.35
C ASP A 51 19.25 -30.25 55.59
N ALA A 52 18.01 -30.67 55.78
CA ALA A 52 17.20 -30.36 56.94
C ALA A 52 17.64 -31.23 58.12
N THR A 53 18.20 -30.63 59.17
CA THR A 53 18.09 -31.10 60.56
C THR A 53 18.89 -30.19 61.48
N THR A 54 18.23 -29.26 62.17
CA THR A 54 18.32 -29.06 63.63
C THR A 54 17.59 -27.80 64.11
N CYS A 55 16.75 -28.00 65.13
CA CYS A 55 16.47 -27.08 66.24
C CYS A 55 15.38 -25.98 66.08
N PRO A 56 14.72 -25.58 67.19
CA PRO A 56 13.33 -26.00 67.42
C PRO A 56 12.36 -24.89 67.84
N SER A 57 11.07 -25.19 67.70
CA SER A 57 9.91 -24.79 68.51
C SER A 57 9.93 -23.46 69.29
N GLY A 58 8.97 -22.58 68.95
CA GLY A 58 8.17 -21.86 69.95
C GLY A 58 8.01 -20.36 69.75
N CYS A 59 6.74 -19.91 69.90
CA CYS A 59 6.26 -18.54 70.17
C CYS A 59 5.80 -17.67 68.99
N ALA A 60 4.52 -17.88 68.65
CA ALA A 60 3.43 -16.89 68.65
C ALA A 60 3.77 -15.37 68.63
N THR A 61 3.21 -14.71 67.62
CA THR A 61 2.43 -13.45 67.63
C THR A 61 2.50 -12.56 68.88
N ASP A 62 3.03 -11.33 68.74
CA ASP A 62 2.25 -10.06 68.81
C ASP A 62 3.12 -8.80 69.01
N GLU A 63 2.67 -7.74 68.34
CA GLU A 63 2.67 -6.30 68.64
C GLU A 63 3.81 -5.58 69.44
N SER A 64 4.34 -4.55 68.77
CA SER A 64 4.60 -3.18 69.27
C SER A 64 5.81 -2.87 70.19
N GLY A 65 6.71 -2.04 69.66
CA GLY A 65 7.31 -0.84 70.28
C GLY A 65 8.24 -0.96 71.50
N CYS A 66 9.50 -0.48 71.38
CA CYS A 66 10.08 0.55 72.25
C CYS A 66 11.55 0.91 71.92
N TYR A 67 11.82 2.21 71.98
CA TYR A 67 13.13 2.89 72.02
C TYR A 67 13.80 2.78 73.40
N THR A 68 15.14 2.70 73.46
CA THR A 68 16.07 3.33 74.44
C THR A 68 17.51 3.08 73.93
N GLY A 69 18.44 4.04 73.77
CA GLY A 69 19.05 4.92 74.78
C GLY A 69 20.44 4.39 75.16
N SER A 70 21.54 5.12 74.90
CA SER A 70 22.91 4.68 75.26
C SER A 70 23.77 5.78 75.88
N CYS A 71 24.53 5.35 76.89
CA CYS A 71 25.30 6.11 77.87
C CYS A 71 26.70 6.53 77.41
N LYS A 72 27.19 7.61 78.04
CA LYS A 72 28.59 8.06 78.04
C LYS A 72 29.47 7.23 78.97
N SER A 73 30.75 7.09 78.62
CA SER A 73 31.85 6.76 79.53
C SER A 73 33.06 7.68 79.30
N THR A 74 33.73 8.05 80.38
CA THR A 74 34.94 8.87 80.50
C THR A 74 36.21 8.01 80.64
N ASP A 75 37.35 8.69 80.42
CA ASP A 75 38.75 8.38 80.84
C ASP A 75 39.74 7.84 79.79
N SER A 76 40.72 8.68 79.42
CA SER A 76 42.15 8.48 79.73
C SER A 76 43.03 9.55 79.06
N GLY A 77 44.04 10.03 79.79
CA GLY A 77 44.89 11.16 79.38
C GLY A 77 46.17 10.79 78.64
N THR A 78 46.91 11.84 78.30
CA THR A 78 48.32 11.89 77.81
C THR A 78 48.60 11.60 76.32
N ALA A 79 47.74 12.11 75.43
CA ALA A 79 48.06 12.40 74.02
C ALA A 79 47.68 13.84 73.59
N GLY A 80 47.45 14.74 74.56
CA GLY A 80 46.59 15.91 74.35
C GLY A 80 47.21 17.21 73.82
N ASN A 81 48.49 17.26 73.41
CA ASN A 81 49.07 18.53 72.94
C ASN A 81 49.21 18.62 71.41
N ASP A 82 49.51 17.51 70.75
CA ASP A 82 49.60 17.49 69.27
C ASP A 82 48.21 17.53 68.63
N ASP A 83 47.21 16.86 69.24
CA ASP A 83 45.82 16.93 68.79
C ASP A 83 45.22 18.33 68.98
N TYR A 84 45.58 19.04 70.05
CA TYR A 84 45.13 20.42 70.26
C TYR A 84 45.71 21.37 69.21
N VAL A 85 47.02 21.30 68.96
CA VAL A 85 47.69 22.15 67.96
C VAL A 85 47.18 21.87 66.55
N ASN A 86 46.95 20.61 66.20
CA ASN A 86 46.41 20.22 64.89
C ASN A 86 44.94 20.63 64.72
N ASN A 87 44.14 20.57 65.80
CA ASN A 87 42.75 21.03 65.78
C ASN A 87 42.68 22.56 65.65
N GLU A 88 43.49 23.31 66.40
CA GLU A 88 43.58 24.77 66.29
C GLU A 88 44.06 25.22 64.90
N LYS A 89 45.05 24.53 64.32
CA LYS A 89 45.51 24.78 62.95
C LYS A 89 44.39 24.53 61.93
N SER A 90 43.62 23.47 62.10
CA SER A 90 42.49 23.12 61.22
C SER A 90 41.36 24.16 61.34
N ASN A 91 41.04 24.61 62.55
CA ASN A 91 40.04 25.65 62.79
C ASN A 91 40.46 27.00 62.20
N LEU A 92 41.73 27.39 62.34
CA LEU A 92 42.26 28.62 61.72
C LEU A 92 42.20 28.56 60.19
N LEU A 93 42.63 27.45 59.58
CA LEU A 93 42.54 27.28 58.12
C LEU A 93 41.10 27.31 57.62
N PHE A 94 40.17 26.72 58.37
CA PHE A 94 38.74 26.76 58.07
C PHE A 94 38.19 28.20 58.15
N ASN A 95 38.53 28.95 59.21
CA ASN A 95 38.10 30.33 59.37
C ASN A 95 38.63 31.24 58.26
N PHE A 96 39.92 31.13 57.90
CA PHE A 96 40.47 31.91 56.80
C PHE A 96 39.84 31.57 55.46
N LYS A 97 39.48 30.30 55.22
CA LYS A 97 38.73 29.92 54.02
C LYS A 97 37.34 30.57 53.99
N GLN A 98 36.61 30.58 55.09
CA GLN A 98 35.32 31.28 55.17
C GLN A 98 35.47 32.79 54.90
N LYS A 99 36.53 33.41 55.41
CA LYS A 99 36.83 34.84 55.17
C LYS A 99 37.25 35.14 53.73
N GLU A 100 37.86 34.18 53.04
CA GLU A 100 38.16 34.28 51.61
C GLU A 100 36.87 34.24 50.77
N ASP A 101 35.95 33.33 51.11
CA ASP A 101 34.66 33.22 50.43
C ASP A 101 33.75 34.44 50.72
N GLU A 102 33.80 34.99 51.93
CA GLU A 102 33.12 36.24 52.30
C GLU A 102 33.61 37.42 51.44
N LEU A 103 34.94 37.57 51.27
CA LEU A 103 35.51 38.59 50.40
C LEU A 103 35.07 38.43 48.93
N LYS A 104 35.05 37.20 48.41
CA LYS A 104 34.55 36.92 47.05
C LYS A 104 33.11 37.35 46.87
N ASN A 105 32.25 37.09 47.87
CA ASN A 105 30.87 37.54 47.85
C ASN A 105 30.76 39.07 47.85
N TRP A 106 31.51 39.78 48.70
CA TRP A 106 31.50 41.24 48.70
C TRP A 106 32.00 41.83 47.37
N ARG A 107 33.05 41.28 46.76
CA ARG A 107 33.51 41.75 45.44
C ARG A 107 32.43 41.55 44.37
N ARG A 108 31.68 40.45 44.43
CA ARG A 108 30.53 40.21 43.54
C ARG A 108 29.43 41.26 43.77
N THR A 109 29.04 41.49 45.03
CA THR A 109 28.05 42.50 45.40
C THR A 109 28.48 43.90 44.93
N LEU A 110 29.75 44.29 45.09
CA LEU A 110 30.24 45.57 44.59
C LEU A 110 30.13 45.67 43.06
N SER A 111 30.43 44.60 42.33
CA SER A 111 30.31 44.56 40.87
C SER A 111 28.86 44.81 40.42
N ASP A 112 27.90 44.19 41.12
CA ASP A 112 26.48 44.37 40.86
C ASP A 112 26.02 45.79 41.23
N GLN A 113 26.53 46.35 42.33
CA GLN A 113 26.17 47.69 42.81
C GLN A 113 26.80 48.84 42.02
N LYS A 114 27.98 48.64 41.41
CA LYS A 114 28.56 49.61 40.45
C LYS A 114 27.62 49.89 39.28
N ARG A 115 26.67 48.99 38.99
CA ARG A 115 25.64 49.21 37.96
C ARG A 115 24.54 50.18 38.41
N CYS A 116 24.27 50.34 39.71
CA CYS A 116 23.20 51.20 40.22
C CYS A 116 23.65 52.59 40.68
N ALA A 117 24.93 52.76 41.03
CA ALA A 117 25.51 54.05 41.43
C ALA A 117 26.75 54.39 40.59
N THR A 118 26.54 54.89 39.36
CA THR A 118 27.60 55.18 38.38
C THR A 118 28.63 56.23 38.82
N ASN A 119 28.34 57.00 39.88
CA ASN A 119 29.20 58.06 40.42
C ASN A 119 29.82 57.73 41.79
N PHE A 120 29.69 56.50 42.29
CA PHE A 120 30.26 56.13 43.60
C PHE A 120 31.77 55.89 43.51
N ASP A 121 32.55 56.56 44.36
CA ASP A 121 33.99 56.36 44.45
C ASP A 121 34.31 55.12 45.30
N ALA A 122 34.52 53.97 44.63
CA ALA A 122 34.84 52.70 45.27
C ALA A 122 36.29 52.60 45.79
N THR A 123 37.08 53.67 45.73
CA THR A 123 38.52 53.63 46.06
C THR A 123 38.77 53.22 47.52
N ALA A 124 37.95 53.69 48.47
CA ALA A 124 38.08 53.31 49.88
C ALA A 124 37.81 51.81 50.10
N LEU A 125 36.72 51.30 49.51
CA LEU A 125 36.31 49.90 49.61
C LEU A 125 37.34 48.95 48.97
N GLU A 126 37.89 49.32 47.80
CA GLU A 126 38.95 48.54 47.15
C GLU A 126 40.26 48.55 47.96
N GLY A 127 40.54 49.65 48.67
CA GLY A 127 41.61 49.75 49.66
C GLY A 127 41.42 48.75 50.81
N HIS A 128 40.22 48.67 51.38
CA HIS A 128 39.89 47.70 52.42
C HIS A 128 40.00 46.25 51.93
N PHE A 129 39.54 45.93 50.72
CA PHE A 129 39.70 44.59 50.14
C PHE A 129 41.18 44.19 49.99
N LYS A 130 42.05 45.10 49.55
CA LYS A 130 43.49 44.83 49.47
C LYS A 130 44.10 44.56 50.85
N THR A 131 43.70 45.31 51.87
CA THR A 131 44.16 45.06 53.25
C THR A 131 43.67 43.70 53.75
N TRP A 132 42.43 43.32 53.43
CA TRP A 132 41.85 42.01 53.76
C TRP A 132 42.63 40.86 53.11
N GLU A 133 42.95 40.98 51.82
CA GLU A 133 43.75 39.98 51.09
C GLU A 133 45.16 39.82 51.69
N GLY A 134 45.77 40.93 52.12
CA GLY A 134 47.06 40.91 52.82
C GLY A 134 46.98 40.12 54.13
N PHE A 135 45.96 40.37 54.97
CA PHE A 135 45.78 39.64 56.22
C PHE A 135 45.44 38.16 56.01
N LEU A 136 44.66 37.80 54.97
CA LEU A 136 44.41 36.41 54.61
C LEU A 136 45.70 35.68 54.23
N ALA A 137 46.54 36.31 53.39
CA ALA A 137 47.80 35.72 52.95
C ALA A 137 48.80 35.54 54.11
N GLU A 138 48.91 36.54 54.99
CA GLU A 138 49.73 36.46 56.20
C GLU A 138 49.21 35.40 57.16
N GLY A 139 47.90 35.39 57.45
CA GLY A 139 47.25 34.45 58.36
C GLY A 139 47.39 32.99 57.90
N LYS A 140 47.20 32.73 56.60
CA LYS A 140 47.39 31.39 56.02
C LYS A 140 48.84 30.93 56.14
N THR A 141 49.80 31.78 55.76
CA THR A 141 51.23 31.49 55.88
C THR A 141 51.61 31.17 57.33
N LEU A 142 51.12 31.97 58.29
CA LEU A 142 51.34 31.75 59.72
C LEU A 142 50.74 30.42 60.18
N SER A 143 49.50 30.11 59.79
CA SER A 143 48.82 28.86 60.15
C SER A 143 49.55 27.62 59.60
N GLU A 144 50.11 27.71 58.39
CA GLU A 144 50.87 26.63 57.77
C GLU A 144 52.21 26.40 58.48
N SER A 145 52.85 27.49 58.98
CA SER A 145 54.14 27.46 59.69
C SER A 145 54.08 26.90 61.13
N VAL A 146 52.88 26.65 61.66
CA VAL A 146 52.70 26.06 63.00
C VAL A 146 53.28 24.65 63.04
N SER A 147 54.31 24.46 63.88
CA SER A 147 54.87 23.16 64.27
C SER A 147 54.69 22.94 65.77
N THR A 148 54.72 21.68 66.21
CA THR A 148 54.40 21.25 67.59
C THR A 148 55.33 21.84 68.67
N ALA A 149 56.41 22.53 68.29
CA ALA A 149 57.39 23.08 69.22
C ALA A 149 57.25 24.60 69.52
N ASN A 150 56.37 25.35 68.84
CA ASN A 150 56.26 26.80 69.08
C ASN A 150 54.82 27.31 68.87
N GLN A 151 54.13 27.70 69.95
CA GLN A 151 52.73 28.15 69.94
C GLN A 151 52.56 29.62 69.49
N THR A 152 53.64 30.40 69.42
CA THR A 152 53.61 31.82 69.04
C THR A 152 52.93 32.10 67.69
N PRO A 153 53.14 31.30 66.61
CA PRO A 153 52.48 31.53 65.32
C PRO A 153 50.96 31.31 65.35
N ILE A 154 50.44 30.49 66.27
CA ILE A 154 48.98 30.26 66.43
C ILE A 154 48.31 31.54 66.96
N GLN A 155 48.90 32.16 67.98
CA GLN A 155 48.34 33.38 68.56
C GLN A 155 48.37 34.54 67.54
N THR A 156 49.46 34.69 66.80
CA THR A 156 49.57 35.72 65.75
C THR A 156 48.57 35.48 64.62
N ALA A 157 48.30 34.21 64.24
CA ALA A 157 47.29 33.89 63.25
C ALA A 157 45.87 34.25 63.75
N TRP A 158 45.56 33.99 65.03
CA TRP A 158 44.29 34.42 65.63
C TRP A 158 44.14 35.93 65.71
N ASP A 159 45.21 36.67 66.02
CA ASP A 159 45.18 38.14 66.00
C ASP A 159 44.88 38.66 64.58
N LYS A 160 45.46 38.06 63.53
CA LYS A 160 45.13 38.41 62.14
C LYS A 160 43.70 38.07 61.76
N ASN A 161 43.16 36.97 62.28
CA ASN A 161 41.74 36.65 62.11
C ASN A 161 40.84 37.70 62.77
N ARG A 162 41.22 38.23 63.95
CA ARG A 162 40.50 39.35 64.59
C ARG A 162 40.60 40.65 63.79
N ASP A 163 41.78 40.96 63.25
CA ASP A 163 41.96 42.15 62.40
C ASP A 163 41.07 42.10 61.13
N LEU A 164 40.83 40.90 60.60
CA LEU A 164 39.85 40.68 59.52
C LEU A 164 38.42 40.95 59.98
N ASP A 165 38.04 40.52 61.19
CA ASP A 165 36.72 40.81 61.76
C ASP A 165 36.50 42.31 62.01
N ASP A 166 37.54 43.07 62.38
CA ASP A 166 37.42 44.53 62.52
C ASP A 166 37.29 45.22 61.16
N LEU A 167 38.05 44.76 60.15
CA LEU A 167 37.98 45.28 58.80
C LEU A 167 36.62 45.01 58.13
N ARG A 168 35.91 43.96 58.57
CA ARG A 168 34.56 43.60 58.09
C ARG A 168 33.56 44.70 58.36
N TYR A 169 33.61 45.30 59.54
CA TYR A 169 32.71 46.40 59.87
C TYR A 169 32.99 47.64 59.02
N SER A 170 34.26 47.89 58.68
CA SER A 170 34.63 49.02 57.80
C SER A 170 34.15 48.79 56.36
N ILE A 171 34.25 47.55 55.86
CA ILE A 171 33.72 47.17 54.55
C ILE A 171 32.19 47.29 54.53
N GLN A 172 31.50 46.83 55.59
CA GLN A 172 30.05 46.89 55.68
C GLN A 172 29.53 48.34 55.72
N ASP A 173 30.17 49.23 56.48
CA ASP A 173 29.78 50.65 56.55
C ASP A 173 29.87 51.35 55.18
N GLU A 174 30.89 51.03 54.39
CA GLU A 174 31.01 51.54 53.02
C GLU A 174 29.95 50.95 52.08
N PHE A 175 29.59 49.67 52.22
CA PHE A 175 28.47 49.09 51.48
C PHE A 175 27.12 49.71 51.85
N ASP A 176 26.89 50.06 53.11
CA ASP A 176 25.65 50.69 53.55
C ASP A 176 25.50 52.11 52.95
N LYS A 177 26.61 52.82 52.74
CA LYS A 177 26.65 54.09 51.98
C LYS A 177 26.31 53.89 50.50
N ILE A 178 26.82 52.82 49.86
CA ILE A 178 26.51 52.49 48.46
C ILE A 178 25.03 52.13 48.32
N ASN A 179 24.50 51.30 49.22
CA ASN A 179 23.09 50.90 49.23
C ASN A 179 22.16 52.11 49.33
N SER A 180 22.46 53.03 50.24
CA SER A 180 21.70 54.27 50.42
C SER A 180 21.69 55.16 49.16
N ALA A 181 22.80 55.17 48.40
CA ALA A 181 22.88 55.90 47.13
C ALA A 181 22.12 55.20 45.99
N CYS A 182 22.13 53.86 45.93
CA CYS A 182 21.36 53.11 44.93
C CYS A 182 19.84 53.18 45.17
N ASP A 183 19.39 53.32 46.41
CA ASP A 183 17.96 53.45 46.75
C ASP A 183 17.30 54.70 46.14
N LEU A 184 18.05 55.79 45.92
CA LEU A 184 17.55 56.98 45.24
C LEU A 184 17.31 56.75 43.73
N THR A 185 18.17 55.98 43.07
CA THR A 185 18.02 55.60 41.66
C THR A 185 16.88 54.59 41.47
N ASN A 186 16.64 53.73 42.47
CA ASN A 186 15.58 52.72 42.47
C ASN A 186 14.16 53.30 42.59
N LYS A 187 13.97 54.53 43.09
CA LYS A 187 12.65 55.19 43.18
C LYS A 187 11.94 55.29 41.82
N LYS A 188 12.68 55.64 40.76
CA LYS A 188 12.10 55.78 39.40
C LYS A 188 11.77 54.42 38.76
N LYS A 189 12.62 53.42 39.01
CA LYS A 189 12.44 52.06 38.48
C LYS A 189 11.29 51.32 39.17
N SER A 190 11.13 51.51 40.49
CA SER A 190 10.01 50.98 41.29
C SER A 190 8.65 51.44 40.76
N CYS A 191 8.54 52.69 40.31
CA CYS A 191 7.33 53.22 39.70
C CYS A 191 6.95 52.55 38.37
N ASP A 192 7.93 52.36 37.46
CA ASP A 192 7.69 51.72 36.17
C ASP A 192 7.43 50.20 36.28
N GLU A 193 7.98 49.56 37.31
CA GLU A 193 7.72 48.13 37.61
C GLU A 193 6.34 47.94 38.22
N ARG A 194 5.92 48.80 39.17
CA ARG A 194 4.58 48.74 39.79
C ARG A 194 3.46 49.04 38.81
N ARG A 195 3.67 49.99 37.89
CA ARG A 195 2.71 50.26 36.81
C ARG A 195 2.57 49.06 35.87
N ARG A 196 3.66 48.32 35.62
CA ARG A 196 3.62 47.06 34.86
C ARG A 196 2.95 45.92 35.61
N ASP A 197 3.17 45.80 36.92
CA ASP A 197 2.52 44.79 37.77
C ASP A 197 1.00 45.01 37.84
N PHE A 198 0.57 46.28 37.95
CA PHE A 198 -0.84 46.65 37.83
C PHE A 198 -1.48 46.20 36.52
N ASP A 199 -0.89 46.61 35.39
CA ASP A 199 -1.50 46.41 34.07
C ASP A 199 -1.45 44.94 33.61
N ARG A 200 -0.38 44.21 33.92
CA ARG A 200 -0.19 42.83 33.43
C ARG A 200 -0.67 41.77 34.40
N ASN A 201 -0.41 41.93 35.69
CA ASN A 201 -0.61 40.87 36.66
C ASN A 201 -2.01 40.95 37.26
N MET A 202 -2.33 42.05 37.94
CA MET A 202 -3.63 42.22 38.61
C MET A 202 -4.77 42.36 37.60
N GLY A 203 -4.60 43.21 36.58
CA GLY A 203 -5.58 43.35 35.50
C GLY A 203 -5.76 42.09 34.65
N GLY A 204 -4.70 41.28 34.52
CA GLY A 204 -4.73 39.97 33.85
C GLY A 204 -5.49 38.92 34.65
N GLN A 205 -5.18 38.79 35.94
CA GLN A 205 -5.84 37.86 36.85
C GLN A 205 -7.34 38.15 36.98
N LEU A 206 -7.74 39.42 37.06
CA LEU A 206 -9.17 39.79 37.09
C LEU A 206 -9.89 39.41 35.79
N LYS A 207 -9.25 39.57 34.63
CA LYS A 207 -9.84 39.15 33.34
C LYS A 207 -9.98 37.63 33.27
N ASP A 208 -9.01 36.88 33.79
CA ASP A 208 -9.08 35.43 33.83
C ASP A 208 -10.19 34.93 34.77
N ILE A 209 -10.29 35.49 35.97
CA ILE A 209 -11.38 35.20 36.91
C ILE A 209 -12.74 35.56 36.29
N LYS A 210 -12.87 36.69 35.59
CA LYS A 210 -14.10 37.06 34.87
C LYS A 210 -14.49 36.06 33.79
N ARG A 211 -13.50 35.52 33.07
CA ARG A 211 -13.71 34.50 32.03
C ARG A 211 -14.17 33.19 32.65
N ARG A 212 -13.53 32.77 33.74
CA ARG A 212 -13.75 31.50 34.44
C ARG A 212 -15.05 31.51 35.27
N ALA A 213 -15.36 32.64 35.89
CA ALA A 213 -16.61 32.86 36.61
C ALA A 213 -17.85 32.98 35.71
N GLY A 214 -17.72 32.88 34.38
CA GLY A 214 -18.75 33.29 33.39
C GLY A 214 -20.20 32.89 33.69
N SER A 215 -20.48 31.72 34.28
CA SER A 215 -21.82 31.27 34.68
C SER A 215 -22.09 31.31 36.19
N ALA A 216 -21.06 31.46 37.02
CA ALA A 216 -21.20 31.61 38.47
C ALA A 216 -21.47 33.08 38.78
N SER A 217 -22.60 33.39 39.42
CA SER A 217 -22.98 34.73 39.85
C SER A 217 -22.08 35.25 40.99
N VAL A 218 -20.79 35.42 40.73
CA VAL A 218 -19.80 35.89 41.69
C VAL A 218 -19.73 37.42 41.63
N ASP A 219 -19.93 38.08 42.78
CA ASP A 219 -19.83 39.54 42.87
C ASP A 219 -18.36 39.98 42.84
N LEU A 220 -17.95 40.61 41.75
CA LEU A 220 -16.58 41.09 41.53
C LEU A 220 -16.38 42.56 41.93
N SER A 221 -17.42 43.22 42.47
CA SER A 221 -17.38 44.66 42.75
C SER A 221 -16.27 45.07 43.72
N SER A 222 -15.96 44.23 44.71
CA SER A 222 -14.87 44.46 45.66
C SER A 222 -13.49 44.43 44.99
N LEU A 223 -13.24 43.51 44.04
CA LEU A 223 -11.98 43.44 43.30
C LEU A 223 -11.81 44.63 42.35
N GLU A 224 -12.89 45.05 41.68
CA GLU A 224 -12.87 46.22 40.80
C GLU A 224 -12.54 47.50 41.60
N LYS A 225 -13.03 47.59 42.84
CA LYS A 225 -12.71 48.68 43.76
C LYS A 225 -11.24 48.65 44.20
N TYR A 226 -10.72 47.50 44.63
CA TYR A 226 -9.29 47.40 45.01
C TYR A 226 -8.35 47.72 43.85
N LEU A 227 -8.70 47.30 42.62
CA LEU A 227 -7.93 47.64 41.42
C LEU A 227 -7.95 49.16 41.16
N ALA A 228 -9.10 49.81 41.31
CA ALA A 228 -9.21 51.26 41.17
C ALA A 228 -8.40 52.02 42.25
N ASP A 229 -8.49 51.58 43.51
CA ASP A 229 -7.80 52.18 44.65
C ASP A 229 -6.27 52.01 44.54
N PHE A 230 -5.78 50.82 44.13
CA PHE A 230 -4.36 50.58 43.88
C PHE A 230 -3.84 51.40 42.69
N GLY A 231 -4.60 51.48 41.59
CA GLY A 231 -4.25 52.32 40.44
C GLY A 231 -4.13 53.81 40.79
N ALA A 232 -5.00 54.31 41.66
CA ALA A 232 -4.91 55.67 42.19
C ALA A 232 -3.67 55.85 43.09
N CYS A 233 -3.37 54.87 43.95
CA CYS A 233 -2.18 54.88 44.81
C CYS A 233 -0.87 54.94 43.99
N VAL A 234 -0.73 54.07 42.98
CA VAL A 234 0.46 54.03 42.11
C VAL A 234 0.62 55.34 41.33
N ASN A 235 -0.47 55.94 40.85
CA ASN A 235 -0.39 57.23 40.16
C ASN A 235 0.08 58.37 41.07
N ASN A 236 -0.36 58.39 42.33
CA ASN A 236 0.10 59.38 43.31
C ASN A 236 1.59 59.18 43.66
N LEU A 237 2.01 57.93 43.88
CA LEU A 237 3.42 57.58 44.17
C LEU A 237 4.38 58.04 43.06
N CYS A 238 3.92 58.02 41.80
CA CYS A 238 4.77 58.25 40.64
C CYS A 238 4.73 59.67 40.06
N THR A 239 3.84 60.53 40.56
CA THR A 239 3.70 61.91 40.05
C THR A 239 4.38 62.97 40.92
N ASP A 240 4.65 62.69 42.19
CA ASP A 240 5.29 63.65 43.10
C ASP A 240 6.81 63.47 43.17
N THR A 241 7.53 64.18 42.31
CA THR A 241 9.01 64.15 42.25
C THR A 241 9.69 64.91 43.41
N GLY A 242 8.92 65.58 44.27
CA GLY A 242 9.43 66.41 45.38
C GLY A 242 9.24 65.81 46.77
N MET A 243 8.68 64.60 46.87
CA MET A 243 8.26 64.01 48.13
C MET A 243 9.45 63.68 49.07
N ALA A 244 9.29 63.99 50.35
CA ALA A 244 10.24 63.57 51.39
C ALA A 244 10.31 62.03 51.44
N GLN A 245 11.49 61.48 51.75
CA GLN A 245 11.74 60.05 51.72
C GLN A 245 10.79 59.25 52.62
N GLU A 246 10.43 59.78 53.79
CA GLU A 246 9.45 59.15 54.70
C GLU A 246 8.06 59.05 54.06
N THR A 247 7.57 60.13 53.45
CA THR A 247 6.25 60.15 52.79
C THR A 247 6.17 59.18 51.61
N PHE A 248 7.25 59.06 50.83
CA PHE A 248 7.32 58.08 49.75
C PHE A 248 7.19 56.63 50.26
N TRP A 249 7.81 56.31 51.41
CA TRP A 249 7.75 54.96 51.97
C TRP A 249 6.40 54.65 52.63
N ASP A 250 5.74 55.67 53.20
CA ASP A 250 4.38 55.51 53.73
C ASP A 250 3.38 55.26 52.60
N ASP A 251 3.40 56.07 51.53
CA ASP A 251 2.56 55.87 50.35
C ASP A 251 2.85 54.53 49.66
N HIS A 252 4.12 54.15 49.59
CA HIS A 252 4.53 52.83 49.09
C HIS A 252 3.91 51.70 49.92
N ARG A 253 3.97 51.80 51.25
CA ARG A 253 3.39 50.79 52.14
C ARG A 253 1.88 50.70 51.97
N THR A 254 1.20 51.84 51.77
CA THR A 254 -0.23 51.88 51.45
C THR A 254 -0.54 51.17 50.13
N CYS A 255 0.27 51.35 49.08
CA CYS A 255 0.05 50.62 47.84
C CYS A 255 0.27 49.11 48.01
N GLU A 256 1.27 48.69 48.81
CA GLU A 256 1.48 47.26 49.13
C GLU A 256 0.28 46.63 49.85
N TYR A 257 -0.32 47.35 50.81
CA TYR A 257 -1.54 46.88 51.48
C TYR A 257 -2.69 46.62 50.49
N PHE A 258 -2.93 47.52 49.54
CA PHE A 258 -3.97 47.30 48.53
C PHE A 258 -3.67 46.12 47.60
N ARG A 259 -2.39 45.87 47.29
CA ARG A 259 -1.99 44.69 46.50
C ARG A 259 -2.22 43.40 47.27
N ASP A 260 -1.87 43.37 48.55
CA ASP A 260 -2.00 42.18 49.38
C ASP A 260 -3.48 41.85 49.65
N ASP A 261 -4.33 42.86 49.88
CA ASP A 261 -5.79 42.70 50.00
C ASP A 261 -6.42 42.18 48.69
N PHE A 262 -5.98 42.70 47.53
CA PHE A 262 -6.40 42.20 46.22
C PHE A 262 -6.00 40.73 46.03
N ASN A 263 -4.76 40.37 46.35
CA ASN A 263 -4.26 39.00 46.23
C ASN A 263 -5.00 38.03 47.17
N SER A 264 -5.29 38.45 48.41
CA SER A 264 -6.09 37.66 49.35
C SER A 264 -7.50 37.42 48.80
N THR A 265 -8.16 38.49 48.33
CA THR A 265 -9.51 38.40 47.77
C THR A 265 -9.54 37.53 46.51
N ILE A 266 -8.50 37.60 45.66
CA ILE A 266 -8.36 36.74 44.48
C ILE A 266 -8.19 35.27 44.87
N ASN A 267 -7.44 34.96 45.93
CA ASN A 267 -7.27 33.58 46.37
C ASN A 267 -8.59 32.97 46.85
N ASP A 268 -9.36 33.70 47.66
CA ASP A 268 -10.68 33.26 48.13
C ASP A 268 -11.67 33.07 46.96
N LEU A 269 -11.61 33.96 45.96
CA LEU A 269 -12.42 33.87 44.75
C LEU A 269 -11.98 32.72 43.83
N ASN A 270 -10.68 32.49 43.69
CA ASN A 270 -10.15 31.36 42.93
C ASN A 270 -10.59 30.04 43.55
N GLU A 271 -10.60 29.91 44.88
CA GLU A 271 -11.13 28.73 45.55
C GLU A 271 -12.61 28.50 45.23
N THR A 272 -13.42 29.57 45.28
CA THR A 272 -14.84 29.53 44.93
C THR A 272 -15.08 29.16 43.45
N VAL A 273 -14.32 29.76 42.53
CA VAL A 273 -14.41 29.51 41.08
C VAL A 273 -13.90 28.10 40.74
N ASN A 274 -12.81 27.65 41.36
CA ASN A 274 -12.29 26.30 41.20
C ASN A 274 -13.34 25.26 41.61
N ASN A 275 -14.00 25.45 42.76
CA ASN A 275 -15.06 24.54 43.22
C ASN A 275 -16.25 24.52 42.25
N ALA A 276 -16.67 25.68 41.71
CA ALA A 276 -17.74 25.75 40.72
C ALA A 276 -17.37 25.06 39.38
N GLU A 277 -16.14 25.28 38.88
CA GLU A 277 -15.61 24.59 37.69
C GLU A 277 -15.53 23.08 37.92
N CYS A 278 -15.13 22.65 39.13
CA CYS A 278 -15.09 21.26 39.54
C CYS A 278 -16.44 20.58 39.42
N VAL A 279 -17.49 21.19 39.95
CA VAL A 279 -18.86 20.66 39.87
C VAL A 279 -19.33 20.59 38.42
N ALA A 280 -19.01 21.60 37.60
CA ALA A 280 -19.35 21.59 36.17
C ALA A 280 -18.62 20.46 35.41
N ASN A 281 -17.33 20.27 35.70
CA ASN A 281 -16.53 19.20 35.12
C ASN A 281 -16.99 17.81 35.58
N ALA A 282 -17.34 17.65 36.86
CA ALA A 282 -17.91 16.42 37.40
C ALA A 282 -19.22 16.05 36.69
N LYS A 283 -20.12 17.01 36.48
CA LYS A 283 -21.38 16.80 35.72
C LYS A 283 -21.14 16.40 34.27
N LYS A 284 -20.17 17.05 33.61
CA LYS A 284 -19.79 16.70 32.24
C LYS A 284 -19.22 15.28 32.18
N TRP A 285 -18.28 14.96 33.09
CA TRP A 285 -17.69 13.63 33.19
C TRP A 285 -18.75 12.57 33.43
N LEU A 286 -19.72 12.79 34.33
CA LEU A 286 -20.83 11.86 34.57
C LEU A 286 -21.67 11.62 33.31
N THR A 287 -21.95 12.67 32.54
CA THR A 287 -22.70 12.54 31.27
C THR A 287 -21.96 11.67 30.26
N ASP A 288 -20.64 11.80 30.18
CA ASP A 288 -19.81 11.00 29.29
C ASP A 288 -19.67 9.55 29.81
N THR A 289 -19.52 9.37 31.13
CA THR A 289 -19.49 8.07 31.80
C THR A 289 -20.81 7.31 31.66
N ASP A 290 -21.97 7.96 31.79
CA ASP A 290 -23.29 7.35 31.55
C ASP A 290 -23.39 6.80 30.12
N ARG A 291 -22.89 7.59 29.15
CA ARG A 291 -22.90 7.21 27.74
C ARG A 291 -22.00 6.01 27.48
N ASP A 292 -20.80 6.00 28.07
CA ASP A 292 -19.86 4.88 27.98
C ASP A 292 -20.42 3.61 28.65
N PHE A 293 -21.00 3.76 29.85
CA PHE A 293 -21.61 2.66 30.57
C PHE A 293 -22.75 2.00 29.80
N GLU A 294 -23.69 2.79 29.27
CA GLU A 294 -24.84 2.25 28.51
C GLU A 294 -24.45 1.71 27.13
N ARG A 295 -23.53 2.35 26.40
CA ARG A 295 -23.19 1.93 25.03
C ARG A 295 -22.15 0.83 24.98
N ASN A 296 -21.14 0.88 25.84
CA ASN A 296 -19.98 0.01 25.77
C ASN A 296 -20.06 -1.07 26.84
N ILE A 297 -20.00 -0.71 28.12
CA ILE A 297 -19.89 -1.70 29.22
C ILE A 297 -21.11 -2.64 29.25
N LYS A 298 -22.33 -2.09 29.21
CA LYS A 298 -23.58 -2.88 29.24
C LYS A 298 -23.75 -3.74 27.99
N LYS A 299 -23.36 -3.24 26.82
CA LYS A 299 -23.41 -4.00 25.57
C LYS A 299 -22.44 -5.19 25.63
N GLN A 300 -21.18 -4.94 25.98
CA GLN A 300 -20.15 -5.96 26.12
C GLN A 300 -20.54 -7.03 27.15
N TYR A 301 -21.08 -6.62 28.30
CA TYR A 301 -21.63 -7.54 29.29
C TYR A 301 -22.73 -8.46 28.72
N ASN A 302 -23.71 -7.90 28.01
CA ASN A 302 -24.81 -8.68 27.42
C ASN A 302 -24.31 -9.63 26.33
N ASP A 303 -23.38 -9.18 25.48
CA ASP A 303 -22.78 -10.01 24.44
C ASP A 303 -21.99 -11.17 25.06
N LEU A 304 -21.22 -10.91 26.10
CA LEU A 304 -20.41 -11.91 26.79
C LEU A 304 -21.27 -12.95 27.54
N ILE A 305 -22.36 -12.53 28.20
CA ILE A 305 -23.33 -13.47 28.80
C ILE A 305 -23.92 -14.41 27.75
N LYS A 306 -24.32 -13.85 26.61
CA LYS A 306 -24.90 -14.62 25.52
C LYS A 306 -23.90 -15.65 24.97
N GLN A 307 -22.62 -15.29 24.90
CA GLN A 307 -21.56 -16.19 24.44
C GLN A 307 -21.19 -17.25 25.50
N ALA A 308 -21.19 -16.90 26.77
CA ALA A 308 -20.83 -17.77 27.89
C ALA A 308 -21.99 -18.65 28.40
N ASN A 309 -23.16 -18.64 27.75
CA ASN A 309 -24.36 -19.39 28.16
C ASN A 309 -24.80 -19.15 29.61
N GLY A 310 -24.53 -17.96 30.16
CA GLY A 310 -25.00 -17.56 31.50
C GLY A 310 -24.14 -17.98 32.70
N GLU A 311 -22.99 -18.63 32.50
CA GLU A 311 -22.07 -19.03 33.59
C GLU A 311 -21.11 -17.90 34.00
N LEU A 312 -21.62 -16.71 34.38
CA LEU A 312 -20.80 -15.52 34.65
C LEU A 312 -21.12 -14.87 36.00
N ALA A 313 -21.12 -15.65 37.08
CA ALA A 313 -21.47 -15.15 38.42
C ALA A 313 -20.55 -14.01 38.89
N ASP A 314 -19.23 -14.12 38.67
CA ASP A 314 -18.25 -13.11 39.10
C ASP A 314 -18.38 -11.80 38.30
N LEU A 315 -18.44 -11.88 36.96
CA LEU A 315 -18.66 -10.69 36.11
C LEU A 315 -19.99 -10.01 36.40
N THR A 316 -21.03 -10.78 36.69
CA THR A 316 -22.34 -10.24 37.08
C THR A 316 -22.25 -9.49 38.41
N ALA A 317 -21.52 -10.02 39.40
CA ALA A 317 -21.30 -9.32 40.66
C ALA A 317 -20.56 -7.99 40.45
N LYS A 318 -19.47 -7.98 39.67
CA LYS A 318 -18.68 -6.77 39.37
C LYS A 318 -19.46 -5.75 38.54
N PHE A 319 -20.24 -6.20 37.56
CA PHE A 319 -21.13 -5.33 36.78
C PHE A 319 -22.21 -4.69 37.67
N GLN A 320 -22.74 -5.43 38.65
CA GLN A 320 -23.72 -4.90 39.60
C GLN A 320 -23.11 -3.83 40.51
N VAL A 321 -21.84 -3.96 40.90
CA VAL A 321 -21.12 -2.91 41.67
C VAL A 321 -21.09 -1.61 40.86
N LEU A 322 -20.70 -1.65 39.58
CA LEU A 322 -20.71 -0.47 38.71
C LEU A 322 -22.11 0.13 38.53
N GLN A 323 -23.13 -0.70 38.36
CA GLN A 323 -24.52 -0.25 38.28
C GLN A 323 -24.99 0.48 39.53
N ASN A 324 -24.47 0.11 40.70
CA ASN A 324 -24.86 0.73 41.97
C ASN A 324 -24.07 2.02 42.25
N LEU A 325 -22.78 2.06 41.89
CA LEU A 325 -21.92 3.25 42.10
C LEU A 325 -22.32 4.44 41.24
N LEU A 326 -22.78 4.21 40.00
CA LEU A 326 -23.10 5.29 39.08
C LEU A 326 -24.25 6.20 39.60
N PRO A 327 -25.39 5.69 40.08
CA PRO A 327 -26.40 6.49 40.77
C PRO A 327 -25.90 7.19 42.05
N GLU A 328 -25.01 6.54 42.82
CA GLU A 328 -24.41 7.16 44.02
C GLU A 328 -23.57 8.39 43.66
N LEU A 329 -22.80 8.33 42.57
CA LEU A 329 -22.04 9.48 42.08
C LEU A 329 -22.93 10.62 41.59
N HIS A 330 -24.01 10.32 40.87
CA HIS A 330 -25.00 11.34 40.47
C HIS A 330 -25.59 12.03 41.71
N ALA A 331 -26.02 11.25 42.71
CA ALA A 331 -26.52 11.81 43.96
C ALA A 331 -25.48 12.65 44.70
N PHE A 332 -24.21 12.24 44.67
CA PHE A 332 -23.09 12.97 45.28
C PHE A 332 -22.84 14.33 44.59
N VAL A 333 -22.83 14.37 43.25
CA VAL A 333 -22.64 15.60 42.47
C VAL A 333 -23.86 16.54 42.59
N ASP A 334 -25.08 15.99 42.62
CA ASP A 334 -26.31 16.77 42.77
C ASP A 334 -26.48 17.37 44.18
N ALA A 335 -25.95 16.70 45.21
CA ALA A 335 -25.94 17.21 46.58
C ALA A 335 -25.00 18.42 46.76
N GLY A 336 -24.04 18.62 45.84
CA GLY A 336 -23.02 19.65 45.91
C GLY A 336 -21.95 19.31 46.95
N PHE A 337 -20.80 18.80 46.48
CA PHE A 337 -19.66 18.47 47.34
C PHE A 337 -18.92 19.72 47.85
N GLN A 338 -18.23 19.59 48.99
CA GLN A 338 -17.62 20.74 49.69
C GLN A 338 -16.32 21.20 49.05
N ASP A 339 -15.49 20.27 48.55
CA ASP A 339 -14.28 20.58 47.80
C ASP A 339 -14.03 19.57 46.66
N CYS A 340 -13.11 19.92 45.74
CA CYS A 340 -12.73 19.04 44.63
C CYS A 340 -12.10 17.72 45.05
N GLN A 341 -11.51 17.63 46.23
CA GLN A 341 -10.80 16.44 46.67
C GLN A 341 -11.80 15.31 46.92
N ASP A 342 -12.94 15.63 47.53
CA ASP A 342 -14.02 14.66 47.73
C ASP A 342 -14.53 14.08 46.40
N TRP A 343 -14.66 14.91 45.36
CA TRP A 343 -15.02 14.45 44.01
C TRP A 343 -13.95 13.53 43.41
N ASN A 344 -12.68 13.92 43.49
CA ASN A 344 -11.58 13.13 42.94
C ASN A 344 -11.48 11.74 43.60
N ASP A 345 -11.69 11.65 44.90
CA ASP A 345 -11.69 10.38 45.62
C ASP A 345 -12.86 9.49 45.17
N LYS A 346 -14.06 10.05 44.99
CA LYS A 346 -15.22 9.32 44.46
C LYS A 346 -15.07 8.89 43.01
N GLN A 347 -14.46 9.74 42.18
CA GLN A 347 -14.13 9.40 40.81
C GLN A 347 -13.14 8.22 40.76
N ARG A 348 -12.11 8.24 41.62
CA ARG A 348 -11.13 7.14 41.72
C ARG A 348 -11.78 5.83 42.11
N ASP A 349 -12.68 5.81 43.10
CA ASP A 349 -13.40 4.61 43.51
C ASP A 349 -14.17 3.96 42.33
N PHE A 350 -14.78 4.77 41.46
CA PHE A 350 -15.47 4.29 40.27
C PHE A 350 -14.51 3.80 39.18
N ASP A 351 -13.41 4.53 38.95
CA ASP A 351 -12.39 4.12 37.98
C ASP A 351 -11.74 2.78 38.37
N ASP A 352 -11.50 2.55 39.66
CA ASP A 352 -11.00 1.28 40.20
C ASP A 352 -11.99 0.13 39.96
N ALA A 353 -13.27 0.33 40.31
CA ALA A 353 -14.33 -0.65 40.03
C ALA A 353 -14.49 -0.94 38.52
N ARG A 354 -14.30 0.08 37.67
CA ARG A 354 -14.34 -0.07 36.21
C ARG A 354 -13.17 -0.91 35.71
N ASN A 355 -11.97 -0.71 36.25
CA ASN A 355 -10.79 -1.49 35.91
C ASN A 355 -10.95 -2.96 36.33
N GLU A 356 -11.45 -3.22 37.54
CA GLU A 356 -11.73 -4.59 38.01
C GLU A 356 -12.75 -5.32 37.13
N TRP A 357 -13.74 -4.60 36.60
CA TRP A 357 -14.69 -5.14 35.64
C TRP A 357 -14.02 -5.49 34.30
N TRP A 358 -13.17 -4.61 33.76
CA TRP A 358 -12.43 -4.88 32.53
C TRP A 358 -11.47 -6.06 32.65
N ASP A 359 -10.85 -6.25 33.81
CA ASP A 359 -9.99 -7.40 34.08
C ASP A 359 -10.78 -8.71 34.07
N ALA A 360 -11.91 -8.76 34.79
CA ALA A 360 -12.81 -9.93 34.76
C ALA A 360 -13.38 -10.20 33.36
N HIS A 361 -13.74 -9.14 32.64
CA HIS A 361 -14.22 -9.23 31.27
C HIS A 361 -13.16 -9.89 30.37
N ARG A 362 -11.89 -9.47 30.45
CA ARG A 362 -10.79 -10.06 29.66
C ARG A 362 -10.60 -11.55 29.95
N GLU A 363 -10.52 -11.94 31.22
CA GLU A 363 -10.34 -13.34 31.62
C GLU A 363 -11.46 -14.25 31.09
N ILE A 364 -12.70 -13.78 31.16
CA ILE A 364 -13.86 -14.51 30.63
C ILE A 364 -13.86 -14.54 29.11
N GLN A 365 -13.55 -13.42 28.46
CA GLN A 365 -13.48 -13.34 27.01
C GLN A 365 -12.42 -14.31 26.48
N ASP A 366 -11.27 -14.45 27.14
CA ASP A 366 -10.24 -15.42 26.78
C ASP A 366 -10.76 -16.86 26.89
N THR A 367 -11.51 -17.18 27.96
CA THR A 367 -12.15 -18.49 28.10
C THR A 367 -13.18 -18.77 27.01
N VAL A 368 -14.00 -17.77 26.66
CA VAL A 368 -14.99 -17.87 25.57
C VAL A 368 -14.29 -18.04 24.21
N ASN A 369 -13.20 -17.30 23.98
CA ASN A 369 -12.40 -17.39 22.77
C ASN A 369 -11.77 -18.78 22.64
N LEU A 370 -11.21 -19.35 23.71
CA LEU A 370 -10.67 -20.72 23.71
C LEU A 370 -11.75 -21.76 23.39
N LYS A 371 -12.94 -21.65 23.99
CA LYS A 371 -14.08 -22.52 23.66
C LYS A 371 -14.53 -22.36 22.19
N GLN A 372 -14.49 -21.14 21.66
CA GLN A 372 -14.82 -20.87 20.26
C GLN A 372 -13.79 -21.50 19.32
N GLN A 373 -12.50 -21.29 19.58
CA GLN A 373 -11.40 -21.90 18.83
C GLN A 373 -11.51 -23.44 18.82
N SER A 374 -11.78 -24.05 19.98
CA SER A 374 -12.01 -25.48 20.10
C SER A 374 -13.16 -25.97 19.19
N ARG A 375 -14.29 -25.25 19.18
CA ARG A 375 -15.42 -25.57 18.28
C ARG A 375 -15.06 -25.45 16.81
N ASP A 376 -14.25 -24.46 16.45
CA ASP A 376 -13.85 -24.23 15.06
C ASP A 376 -12.83 -25.28 14.59
N ILE A 377 -11.91 -25.71 15.46
CA ILE A 377 -11.03 -26.86 15.22
C ILE A 377 -11.86 -28.12 14.96
N LEU A 378 -12.84 -28.43 15.83
CA LEU A 378 -13.71 -29.61 15.64
C LEU A 378 -14.51 -29.56 14.34
N ARG A 379 -14.91 -28.37 13.88
CA ARG A 379 -15.54 -28.19 12.55
C ARG A 379 -14.53 -28.46 11.44
N SER A 380 -13.33 -27.90 11.52
CA SER A 380 -12.27 -28.13 10.55
C SER A 380 -11.88 -29.61 10.46
N ILE A 381 -11.74 -30.31 11.59
CA ILE A 381 -11.53 -31.76 11.66
C ILE A 381 -12.64 -32.49 10.91
N LYS A 382 -13.91 -32.12 11.11
CA LYS A 382 -15.04 -32.75 10.43
C LYS A 382 -14.98 -32.56 8.91
N ASP A 383 -14.55 -31.40 8.43
CA ASP A 383 -14.40 -31.15 7.00
C ASP A 383 -13.19 -31.89 6.41
N GLN A 384 -12.07 -31.94 7.13
CA GLN A 384 -10.91 -32.75 6.72
C GLN A 384 -11.20 -34.25 6.73
N ARG A 385 -12.04 -34.75 7.64
CA ARG A 385 -12.56 -36.14 7.60
C ARG A 385 -13.42 -36.43 6.35
N ARG A 386 -14.00 -35.40 5.71
CA ARG A 386 -14.65 -35.55 4.40
C ARG A 386 -13.61 -35.65 3.30
N SER A 387 -12.59 -34.79 3.33
CA SER A 387 -11.43 -34.86 2.42
C SER A 387 -10.76 -36.24 2.47
N GLU A 388 -10.51 -36.78 3.67
CA GLU A 388 -9.99 -38.14 3.88
C GLU A 388 -10.82 -39.20 3.14
N LYS A 389 -12.15 -39.11 3.20
CA LYS A 389 -13.06 -40.03 2.49
C LYS A 389 -13.04 -39.84 0.98
N ASP A 390 -12.84 -38.62 0.51
CA ASP A 390 -12.72 -38.32 -0.91
C ASP A 390 -11.37 -38.84 -1.45
N MET A 391 -10.27 -38.67 -0.72
CA MET A 391 -8.97 -39.28 -1.02
C MET A 391 -9.07 -40.82 -1.07
N LEU A 392 -9.78 -41.46 -0.13
CA LEU A 392 -10.03 -42.91 -0.17
C LEU A 392 -10.86 -43.37 -1.37
N ARG A 393 -11.80 -42.56 -1.86
CA ARG A 393 -12.55 -42.86 -3.10
C ARG A 393 -11.63 -42.74 -4.30
N GLU A 394 -10.79 -41.72 -4.31
CA GLU A 394 -9.89 -41.44 -5.40
C GLU A 394 -8.78 -42.49 -5.52
N LEU A 395 -8.20 -42.94 -4.41
CA LEU A 395 -7.28 -44.07 -4.38
C LEU A 395 -7.88 -45.32 -5.04
N LYS A 396 -9.17 -45.59 -4.82
CA LYS A 396 -9.89 -46.71 -5.46
C LYS A 396 -10.09 -46.50 -6.95
N ASN A 397 -10.31 -45.26 -7.40
CA ASN A 397 -10.44 -44.93 -8.81
C ASN A 397 -9.10 -45.15 -9.52
N ILE A 398 -8.00 -44.65 -8.95
CA ILE A 398 -6.64 -44.86 -9.46
C ILE A 398 -6.35 -46.35 -9.53
N ALA A 399 -6.57 -47.11 -8.45
CA ALA A 399 -6.34 -48.55 -8.43
C ALA A 399 -7.15 -49.32 -9.50
N ARG A 400 -8.33 -48.82 -9.86
CA ARG A 400 -9.15 -49.38 -10.94
C ARG A 400 -8.58 -49.04 -12.33
N GLN A 401 -8.00 -47.86 -12.50
CA GLN A 401 -7.42 -47.39 -13.77
C GLN A 401 -6.03 -47.98 -14.02
N SER A 402 -5.16 -47.97 -13.01
CA SER A 402 -3.78 -48.45 -13.10
C SER A 402 -3.64 -49.97 -12.91
N GLY A 403 -4.62 -50.62 -12.27
CA GLY A 403 -4.55 -52.03 -11.87
C GLY A 403 -3.75 -52.31 -10.60
N GLU A 404 -3.15 -51.28 -9.99
CA GLU A 404 -2.36 -51.36 -8.75
C GLU A 404 -2.73 -50.24 -7.78
N GLU A 405 -2.73 -50.52 -6.48
CA GLU A 405 -3.06 -49.53 -5.45
C GLU A 405 -1.76 -48.91 -4.90
N PRO A 406 -1.46 -47.62 -5.19
CA PRO A 406 -0.19 -47.01 -4.81
C PRO A 406 0.03 -47.00 -3.29
N ALA A 407 1.16 -47.54 -2.83
CA ALA A 407 1.48 -47.62 -1.41
C ALA A 407 1.67 -46.24 -0.76
N GLU A 408 2.35 -45.32 -1.46
CA GLU A 408 2.62 -43.96 -1.00
C GLU A 408 1.32 -43.15 -0.74
N LEU A 409 0.34 -43.25 -1.63
CA LEU A 409 -0.96 -42.60 -1.44
C LEU A 409 -1.70 -43.13 -0.20
N LYS A 410 -1.50 -44.41 0.17
CA LYS A 410 -2.04 -44.94 1.43
C LYS A 410 -1.34 -44.35 2.65
N GLU A 411 -0.03 -44.13 2.57
CA GLU A 411 0.74 -43.52 3.65
C GLU A 411 0.28 -42.08 3.92
N TYR A 412 0.00 -41.30 2.87
CA TYR A 412 -0.57 -39.96 3.05
C TYR A 412 -1.97 -39.97 3.67
N ILE A 413 -2.85 -40.88 3.23
CA ILE A 413 -4.18 -41.02 3.85
C ILE A 413 -4.05 -41.43 5.32
N ALA A 414 -3.12 -42.33 5.66
CA ALA A 414 -2.84 -42.72 7.04
C ALA A 414 -2.31 -41.53 7.86
N CYS A 415 -1.39 -40.74 7.31
CA CYS A 415 -0.91 -39.50 7.93
C CYS A 415 -2.07 -38.54 8.26
N VAL A 416 -2.99 -38.31 7.31
CA VAL A 416 -4.15 -37.45 7.54
C VAL A 416 -5.04 -38.03 8.64
N ALA A 417 -5.36 -39.32 8.58
CA ALA A 417 -6.20 -39.97 9.57
C ALA A 417 -5.62 -39.91 11.00
N ASP A 418 -4.32 -40.11 11.15
CA ASP A 418 -3.61 -40.07 12.43
C ASP A 418 -3.58 -38.65 13.00
N ASN A 419 -3.20 -37.65 12.20
CA ASN A 419 -3.14 -36.25 12.65
C ASN A 419 -4.52 -35.68 12.98
N LEU A 420 -5.57 -36.04 12.22
CA LEU A 420 -6.95 -35.66 12.57
C LEU A 420 -7.39 -36.28 13.90
N THR A 421 -6.92 -37.49 14.21
CA THR A 421 -7.20 -38.14 15.50
C THR A 421 -6.46 -37.44 16.65
N GLN A 422 -5.20 -37.04 16.45
CA GLN A 422 -4.44 -36.26 17.44
C GLN A 422 -5.06 -34.88 17.67
N ALA A 423 -5.43 -34.18 16.59
CA ALA A 423 -6.12 -32.89 16.66
C ALA A 423 -7.41 -32.99 17.49
N GLU A 424 -8.20 -34.04 17.28
CA GLU A 424 -9.44 -34.27 18.03
C GLU A 424 -9.19 -34.52 19.53
N GLN A 425 -8.11 -35.20 19.90
CA GLN A 425 -7.76 -35.46 21.30
C GLN A 425 -7.35 -34.20 22.07
N VAL A 426 -6.70 -33.24 21.40
CA VAL A 426 -6.20 -32.01 22.04
C VAL A 426 -7.10 -30.80 21.83
N ALA A 427 -8.07 -30.84 20.91
CA ALA A 427 -8.90 -29.69 20.52
C ALA A 427 -9.59 -28.98 21.69
N GLU A 428 -9.96 -29.70 22.75
CA GLU A 428 -10.61 -29.13 23.93
C GLU A 428 -9.63 -28.57 24.96
N SER A 429 -8.44 -29.14 25.10
CA SER A 429 -7.47 -28.78 26.13
C SER A 429 -6.38 -27.81 25.65
N ASP A 430 -6.00 -27.90 24.38
CA ASP A 430 -4.95 -27.10 23.75
C ASP A 430 -5.29 -26.84 22.26
N PRO A 431 -6.11 -25.80 22.00
CA PRO A 431 -6.50 -25.45 20.64
C PRO A 431 -5.32 -25.15 19.71
N GLN A 432 -4.21 -24.61 20.22
CA GLN A 432 -3.05 -24.27 19.39
C GLN A 432 -2.39 -25.54 18.84
N THR A 433 -2.13 -26.52 19.70
CA THR A 433 -1.62 -27.83 19.27
C THR A 433 -2.62 -28.54 18.34
N GLY A 434 -3.92 -28.35 18.55
CA GLY A 434 -4.96 -28.85 17.64
C GLY A 434 -4.85 -28.28 16.22
N TRP A 435 -4.55 -26.99 16.08
CA TRP A 435 -4.30 -26.36 14.78
C TRP A 435 -3.00 -26.85 14.12
N ASP A 436 -1.95 -27.10 14.90
CA ASP A 436 -0.70 -27.65 14.36
C ASP A 436 -0.91 -29.05 13.75
N TYR A 437 -1.67 -29.93 14.41
CA TYR A 437 -2.02 -31.23 13.83
C TYR A 437 -2.91 -31.09 12.59
N LEU A 438 -3.85 -30.13 12.56
CA LEU A 438 -4.65 -29.85 11.36
C LEU A 438 -3.79 -29.36 10.20
N ARG A 439 -2.76 -28.55 10.45
CA ARG A 439 -1.80 -28.11 9.44
C ARG A 439 -1.03 -29.29 8.84
N ILE A 440 -0.48 -30.17 9.68
CA ILE A 440 0.20 -31.40 9.22
C ILE A 440 -0.74 -32.29 8.40
N ALA A 441 -2.01 -32.43 8.82
CA ALA A 441 -3.02 -33.14 8.04
C ALA A 441 -3.28 -32.46 6.67
N GLY A 442 -3.27 -31.12 6.62
CA GLY A 442 -3.34 -30.35 5.37
C GLY A 442 -2.16 -30.60 4.45
N ASP A 443 -0.93 -30.63 4.99
CA ASP A 443 0.29 -30.91 4.21
C ASP A 443 0.25 -32.32 3.63
N CYS A 444 -0.13 -33.32 4.44
CA CYS A 444 -0.30 -34.69 3.98
C CYS A 444 -1.42 -34.83 2.92
N SER A 445 -2.51 -34.08 3.05
CA SER A 445 -3.56 -34.03 2.02
C SER A 445 -3.05 -33.39 0.73
N SER A 446 -2.24 -32.33 0.81
CA SER A 446 -1.68 -31.65 -0.35
C SER A 446 -0.71 -32.56 -1.11
N ASN A 447 0.16 -33.26 -0.38
CA ASN A 447 1.05 -34.27 -0.96
C ASN A 447 0.27 -35.41 -1.63
N PHE A 448 -0.84 -35.87 -1.02
CA PHE A 448 -1.72 -36.84 -1.67
C PHE A 448 -2.22 -36.34 -3.03
N TRP A 449 -2.76 -35.12 -3.10
CA TRP A 449 -3.31 -34.56 -4.35
C TRP A 449 -2.23 -34.34 -5.41
N ASN A 450 -1.04 -33.89 -5.01
CA ASN A 450 0.09 -33.73 -5.92
C ASN A 450 0.55 -35.07 -6.51
N THR A 451 0.78 -36.07 -5.67
CA THR A 451 1.20 -37.41 -6.11
C THR A 451 0.10 -38.09 -6.94
N GLN A 452 -1.17 -37.87 -6.59
CA GLN A 452 -2.32 -38.39 -7.33
C GLN A 452 -2.42 -37.82 -8.75
N ASN A 453 -2.06 -36.55 -8.97
CA ASN A 453 -1.96 -35.99 -10.31
C ASN A 453 -0.95 -36.74 -11.18
N THR A 454 0.21 -37.11 -10.65
CA THR A 454 1.20 -37.93 -11.38
C THR A 454 0.62 -39.29 -11.78
N TYR A 455 -0.15 -39.95 -10.90
CA TYR A 455 -0.82 -41.21 -11.26
C TYR A 455 -1.92 -41.01 -12.31
N ARG A 456 -2.66 -39.89 -12.27
CA ARG A 456 -3.67 -39.54 -13.28
C ARG A 456 -3.04 -39.21 -14.63
N GLU A 457 -1.93 -38.48 -14.65
CA GLU A 457 -1.17 -38.18 -15.87
C GLU A 457 -0.70 -39.47 -16.53
N LYS A 458 -0.13 -40.41 -15.75
CA LYS A 458 0.21 -41.74 -16.27
C LYS A 458 -1.00 -42.47 -16.85
N ALA A 459 -2.15 -42.45 -16.17
CA ALA A 459 -3.36 -43.09 -16.67
C ALA A 459 -3.91 -42.42 -17.95
N ASN A 460 -3.91 -41.08 -18.00
CA ASN A 460 -4.34 -40.30 -19.17
C ASN A 460 -3.43 -40.53 -20.37
N VAL A 461 -2.12 -40.62 -20.15
CA VAL A 461 -1.13 -40.95 -21.18
C VAL A 461 -1.40 -42.34 -21.77
N ILE A 462 -1.68 -43.33 -20.92
CA ILE A 462 -2.05 -44.69 -21.35
C ILE A 462 -3.36 -44.67 -22.15
N GLU A 463 -4.36 -43.88 -21.72
CA GLU A 463 -5.62 -43.70 -22.45
C GLU A 463 -5.41 -43.00 -23.80
N GLN A 464 -4.60 -41.92 -23.85
CA GLN A 464 -4.28 -41.17 -25.05
C GLN A 464 -3.58 -42.04 -26.09
N CYS A 465 -2.63 -42.88 -25.65
CA CYS A 465 -1.99 -43.87 -26.49
C CYS A 465 -3.00 -44.90 -27.03
N SER A 466 -3.80 -45.51 -26.15
CA SER A 466 -4.66 -46.64 -26.53
C SER A 466 -5.86 -46.25 -27.40
N ASP A 467 -6.45 -45.08 -27.15
CA ASP A 467 -7.73 -44.69 -27.74
C ASP A 467 -7.62 -43.51 -28.71
N ASN A 468 -6.90 -42.43 -28.38
CA ASN A 468 -6.92 -41.21 -29.19
C ASN A 468 -6.04 -41.34 -30.44
N LEU A 469 -4.74 -41.61 -30.27
CA LEU A 469 -3.81 -41.73 -31.40
C LEU A 469 -4.16 -42.94 -32.29
N ALA A 470 -4.71 -44.00 -31.71
CA ALA A 470 -5.21 -45.16 -32.45
C ALA A 470 -6.46 -44.85 -33.30
N ARG A 471 -7.35 -43.96 -32.83
CA ARG A 471 -8.51 -43.48 -33.61
C ARG A 471 -8.05 -42.54 -34.73
N GLU A 472 -7.16 -41.61 -34.41
CA GLU A 472 -6.63 -40.63 -35.36
C GLU A 472 -5.91 -41.31 -36.53
N SER A 473 -5.02 -42.27 -36.24
CA SER A 473 -4.37 -43.12 -37.24
C SER A 473 -5.39 -43.80 -38.16
N LYS A 474 -6.46 -44.38 -37.59
CA LYS A 474 -7.54 -45.01 -38.39
C LYS A 474 -8.29 -44.00 -39.24
N ASP A 475 -8.47 -42.78 -38.79
CA ASP A 475 -9.12 -41.72 -39.54
C ASP A 475 -8.24 -41.23 -40.69
N TRP A 476 -6.93 -41.08 -40.48
CA TRP A 476 -5.97 -40.79 -41.56
C TRP A 476 -5.94 -41.92 -42.60
N GLU A 477 -5.97 -43.19 -42.19
CA GLU A 477 -6.06 -44.31 -43.13
C GLU A 477 -7.36 -44.31 -43.95
N ARG A 478 -8.50 -43.92 -43.33
CA ARG A 478 -9.79 -43.80 -44.04
C ARG A 478 -9.74 -42.66 -45.04
N GLU A 479 -9.14 -41.54 -44.66
CA GLU A 479 -8.98 -40.37 -45.51
C GLU A 479 -8.06 -40.66 -46.69
N LEU A 480 -6.93 -41.33 -46.46
CA LEU A 480 -6.06 -41.81 -47.54
C LEU A 480 -6.79 -42.77 -48.50
N LYS A 481 -7.67 -43.66 -47.98
CA LYS A 481 -8.50 -44.51 -48.83
C LYS A 481 -9.49 -43.70 -49.67
N ARG A 482 -10.00 -42.57 -49.17
CA ARG A 482 -10.85 -41.63 -49.93
C ARG A 482 -10.04 -41.00 -51.06
N ILE A 483 -8.89 -40.40 -50.73
CA ILE A 483 -7.93 -39.77 -51.66
C ILE A 483 -7.48 -40.73 -52.75
N LYS A 484 -7.14 -41.98 -52.39
CA LYS A 484 -6.78 -43.03 -53.36
C LYS A 484 -7.86 -43.22 -54.42
N ARG A 485 -9.14 -43.25 -54.02
CA ARG A 485 -10.26 -43.40 -54.97
C ARG A 485 -10.44 -42.15 -55.83
N GLU A 486 -10.30 -40.97 -55.24
CA GLU A 486 -10.40 -39.69 -55.95
C GLU A 486 -9.27 -39.51 -56.96
N SER A 487 -8.03 -39.80 -56.58
CA SER A 487 -6.87 -39.77 -57.47
C SER A 487 -7.03 -40.73 -58.64
N ILE A 488 -7.53 -41.95 -58.44
CA ILE A 488 -7.79 -42.89 -59.55
C ILE A 488 -8.85 -42.34 -60.51
N ARG A 489 -9.91 -41.71 -59.98
CA ARG A 489 -10.99 -41.14 -60.80
C ARG A 489 -10.49 -39.96 -61.63
N ASP A 490 -9.63 -39.13 -61.06
CA ASP A 490 -9.24 -37.85 -61.63
C ASP A 490 -7.90 -37.94 -62.41
N GLY A 491 -7.40 -39.16 -62.69
CA GLY A 491 -6.12 -39.38 -63.38
C GLY A 491 -4.89 -38.90 -62.59
N GLY A 492 -5.02 -38.79 -61.27
CA GLY A 492 -4.03 -38.26 -60.35
C GLY A 492 -2.77 -39.11 -60.21
N ASN A 493 -1.73 -38.49 -59.68
CA ASN A 493 -0.39 -39.03 -59.63
C ASN A 493 -0.23 -40.01 -58.45
N GLU A 494 0.07 -41.28 -58.75
CA GLU A 494 0.32 -42.33 -57.75
C GLU A 494 1.39 -41.91 -56.73
N LYS A 495 2.34 -41.05 -57.13
CA LYS A 495 3.36 -40.50 -56.22
C LYS A 495 2.79 -39.63 -55.09
N GLU A 496 1.73 -38.86 -55.33
CA GLU A 496 1.11 -38.00 -54.29
C GLU A 496 0.48 -38.87 -53.20
N VAL A 497 -0.21 -39.92 -53.64
CA VAL A 497 -0.81 -40.93 -52.76
C VAL A 497 0.25 -41.71 -51.97
N SER A 498 1.38 -42.04 -52.61
CA SER A 498 2.50 -42.71 -51.92
C SER A 498 3.13 -41.81 -50.85
N ALA A 499 3.31 -40.52 -51.12
CA ALA A 499 3.85 -39.58 -50.13
C ALA A 499 2.94 -39.41 -48.90
N LEU A 500 1.62 -39.39 -49.10
CA LEU A 500 0.65 -39.36 -47.99
C LEU A 500 0.67 -40.67 -47.18
N GLN A 501 0.88 -41.82 -47.83
CA GLN A 501 1.04 -43.09 -47.13
C GLN A 501 2.28 -43.10 -46.23
N GLU A 502 3.41 -42.58 -46.74
CA GLU A 502 4.66 -42.47 -45.98
C GLU A 502 4.47 -41.65 -44.69
N ARG A 503 3.78 -40.52 -44.76
CA ARG A 503 3.46 -39.70 -43.57
C ARG A 503 2.58 -40.41 -42.54
N ILE A 504 1.63 -41.23 -42.99
CA ILE A 504 0.83 -42.09 -42.09
C ILE A 504 1.71 -43.15 -41.42
N ASP A 505 2.65 -43.72 -42.16
CA ASP A 505 3.55 -44.75 -41.63
C ASP A 505 4.50 -44.12 -40.59
N ASP A 506 5.00 -42.91 -40.82
CA ASP A 506 5.81 -42.13 -39.86
C ASP A 506 5.02 -41.80 -38.59
N PHE A 507 3.78 -41.29 -38.72
CA PHE A 507 2.90 -41.05 -37.57
C PHE A 507 2.62 -42.31 -36.77
N ASN A 508 2.40 -43.44 -37.45
CA ASN A 508 2.19 -44.73 -36.79
C ASN A 508 3.42 -45.20 -36.03
N ALA A 509 4.63 -44.97 -36.57
CA ALA A 509 5.88 -45.28 -35.90
C ALA A 509 6.04 -44.43 -34.62
N LEU A 510 5.83 -43.12 -34.72
CA LEU A 510 5.88 -42.20 -33.58
C LEU A 510 4.85 -42.56 -32.51
N ARG A 511 3.61 -42.88 -32.92
CA ARG A 511 2.57 -43.39 -32.02
C ARG A 511 3.03 -44.65 -31.30
N ASP A 512 3.56 -45.63 -32.02
CA ASP A 512 3.95 -46.91 -31.43
C ASP A 512 5.11 -46.74 -30.44
N GLU A 513 6.04 -45.83 -30.73
CA GLU A 513 7.12 -45.45 -29.81
C GLU A 513 6.61 -44.73 -28.56
N TYR A 514 5.74 -43.72 -28.73
CA TYR A 514 5.06 -43.03 -27.63
C TYR A 514 4.28 -44.00 -26.74
N CYS A 515 3.59 -44.96 -27.36
CA CYS A 515 2.86 -46.01 -26.67
C CYS A 515 3.76 -47.02 -25.95
N ALA A 516 4.92 -47.34 -26.51
CA ALA A 516 5.88 -48.22 -25.86
C ALA A 516 6.47 -47.57 -24.60
N LEU A 517 6.82 -46.28 -24.66
CA LEU A 517 7.28 -45.50 -23.51
C LEU A 517 6.22 -45.36 -22.42
N ALA A 518 4.95 -45.16 -22.80
CA ALA A 518 3.84 -45.17 -21.86
C ALA A 518 3.67 -46.52 -21.12
N GLN A 519 4.17 -47.62 -21.71
CA GLN A 519 4.04 -48.98 -21.17
C GLN A 519 5.30 -49.49 -20.45
N THR A 520 6.46 -48.84 -20.62
CA THR A 520 7.68 -49.19 -19.87
C THR A 520 7.52 -48.80 -18.40
N GLY A 521 7.49 -49.81 -17.52
CA GLY A 521 7.16 -49.64 -16.10
C GLY A 521 8.26 -49.02 -15.23
N GLU A 522 7.81 -48.61 -14.03
CA GLU A 522 8.46 -47.93 -12.89
C GLU A 522 8.66 -46.41 -13.02
N GLU A 523 9.18 -45.88 -14.12
CA GLU A 523 9.37 -44.43 -14.28
C GLU A 523 9.04 -44.01 -15.72
N VAL A 524 7.94 -43.26 -15.88
CA VAL A 524 7.59 -42.69 -17.19
C VAL A 524 8.53 -41.49 -17.39
N ASP A 525 9.37 -41.56 -18.41
CA ASP A 525 10.21 -40.44 -18.84
C ASP A 525 9.32 -39.40 -19.54
N PHE A 526 8.73 -38.50 -18.74
CA PHE A 526 7.82 -37.48 -19.24
C PHE A 526 8.49 -36.53 -20.23
N ASP A 527 9.81 -36.30 -20.12
CA ASP A 527 10.54 -35.45 -21.05
C ASP A 527 10.65 -36.15 -22.42
N ALA A 528 11.03 -37.42 -22.45
CA ALA A 528 11.04 -38.20 -23.70
C ALA A 528 9.64 -38.31 -24.34
N MET A 529 8.59 -38.43 -23.51
CA MET A 529 7.21 -38.42 -24.01
C MET A 529 6.80 -37.06 -24.58
N LYS A 530 7.26 -35.96 -23.99
CA LYS A 530 7.00 -34.60 -24.48
C LYS A 530 7.70 -34.34 -25.81
N ASP A 531 8.93 -34.82 -25.96
CA ASP A 531 9.68 -34.75 -27.22
C ASP A 531 8.94 -35.55 -28.32
N LEU A 532 8.48 -36.75 -28.03
CA LEU A 532 7.66 -37.52 -28.98
C LEU A 532 6.30 -36.88 -29.27
N GLN A 533 5.68 -36.23 -28.29
CA GLN A 533 4.45 -35.49 -28.52
C GLN A 533 4.70 -34.34 -29.51
N PHE A 534 5.82 -33.64 -29.38
CA PHE A 534 6.23 -32.60 -30.33
C PHE A 534 6.45 -33.16 -31.74
N GLU A 535 7.08 -34.33 -31.85
CA GLU A 535 7.24 -35.02 -33.15
C GLU A 535 5.91 -35.50 -33.74
N ILE A 536 4.99 -36.00 -32.91
CA ILE A 536 3.63 -36.34 -33.33
C ILE A 536 2.90 -35.10 -33.86
N ASP A 537 3.03 -33.95 -33.19
CA ASP A 537 2.41 -32.70 -33.62
C ASP A 537 3.03 -32.16 -34.90
N ALA A 538 4.35 -32.27 -35.07
CA ALA A 538 5.01 -32.00 -36.33
C ALA A 538 4.50 -32.91 -37.46
N SER A 539 4.31 -34.21 -37.18
CA SER A 539 3.75 -35.17 -38.13
C SER A 539 2.28 -34.84 -38.49
N ARG A 540 1.48 -34.33 -37.55
CA ARG A 540 0.13 -33.81 -37.81
C ARG A 540 0.16 -32.63 -38.76
N GLN A 541 1.04 -31.66 -38.52
CA GLN A 541 1.20 -30.50 -39.40
C GLN A 541 1.62 -30.95 -40.80
N ASP A 542 2.57 -31.87 -40.89
CA ASP A 542 2.99 -32.47 -42.13
C ASP A 542 1.82 -33.15 -42.87
N TRP A 543 1.02 -33.95 -42.18
CA TRP A 543 -0.16 -34.56 -42.79
C TRP A 543 -1.11 -33.50 -43.36
N TRP A 544 -1.38 -32.43 -42.62
CA TRP A 544 -2.21 -31.30 -43.06
C TRP A 544 -1.65 -30.60 -44.30
N ASP A 545 -0.36 -30.25 -44.30
CA ASP A 545 0.29 -29.58 -45.43
C ASP A 545 0.26 -30.47 -46.69
N ALA A 546 0.48 -31.78 -46.53
CA ALA A 546 0.43 -32.71 -47.65
C ALA A 546 -1.00 -32.90 -48.18
N MET A 547 -2.00 -32.94 -47.29
CA MET A 547 -3.41 -32.96 -47.63
C MET A 547 -3.82 -31.73 -48.41
N GLN A 548 -3.41 -30.55 -47.93
CA GLN A 548 -3.66 -29.27 -48.59
C GLN A 548 -3.03 -29.25 -49.99
N ASN A 549 -1.76 -29.63 -50.11
CA ASN A 549 -1.08 -29.73 -51.41
C ASN A 549 -1.80 -30.70 -52.37
N PHE A 550 -2.31 -31.83 -51.88
CA PHE A 550 -3.10 -32.75 -52.71
C PHE A 550 -4.39 -32.10 -53.22
N HIS A 551 -5.11 -31.40 -52.34
CA HIS A 551 -6.35 -30.69 -52.71
C HIS A 551 -6.08 -29.56 -53.70
N GLU A 552 -5.06 -28.75 -53.46
CA GLU A 552 -4.64 -27.67 -54.36
C GLU A 552 -4.24 -28.21 -55.75
N ASN A 553 -3.45 -29.28 -55.80
CA ASN A 553 -3.08 -29.92 -57.08
C ASN A 553 -4.29 -30.49 -57.80
N ARG A 554 -5.27 -31.03 -57.07
CA ARG A 554 -6.51 -31.55 -57.63
C ARG A 554 -7.38 -30.43 -58.20
N GLU A 555 -7.56 -29.34 -57.48
CA GLU A 555 -8.27 -28.17 -57.97
C GLU A 555 -7.60 -27.57 -59.20
N PHE A 556 -6.26 -27.52 -59.21
CA PHE A 556 -5.49 -27.07 -60.36
C PHE A 556 -5.75 -27.94 -61.60
N ARG A 557 -5.89 -29.26 -61.45
CA ARG A 557 -6.29 -30.16 -62.56
C ARG A 557 -7.69 -29.84 -63.09
N PHE A 558 -8.68 -29.62 -62.22
CA PHE A 558 -10.03 -29.22 -62.64
C PHE A 558 -10.05 -27.84 -63.31
N PHE A 559 -9.20 -26.92 -62.84
CA PHE A 559 -9.07 -25.59 -63.43
C PHE A 559 -8.61 -25.67 -64.89
N LYS A 560 -7.70 -26.59 -65.23
CA LYS A 560 -7.30 -26.85 -66.62
C LYS A 560 -8.47 -27.23 -67.52
N GLU A 561 -9.30 -28.17 -67.07
CA GLU A 561 -10.47 -28.62 -67.85
C GLU A 561 -11.44 -27.46 -68.12
N ARG A 562 -11.58 -26.55 -67.15
CA ARG A 562 -12.38 -25.34 -67.27
C ARG A 562 -11.78 -24.31 -68.23
N ILE A 563 -10.45 -24.14 -68.25
CA ILE A 563 -9.77 -23.33 -69.27
C ILE A 563 -10.06 -23.89 -70.67
N ASP A 564 -9.97 -25.20 -70.84
CA ASP A 564 -10.25 -25.87 -72.12
C ASP A 564 -11.74 -25.75 -72.52
N GLU A 565 -12.66 -25.68 -71.57
CA GLU A 565 -14.08 -25.40 -71.84
C GLU A 565 -14.34 -23.94 -72.22
N LEU A 566 -13.68 -22.99 -71.55
CA LEU A 566 -13.75 -21.57 -71.85
C LEU A 566 -13.21 -21.29 -73.25
N GLU A 567 -12.08 -21.89 -73.61
CA GLU A 567 -11.52 -21.81 -74.97
C GLU A 567 -12.55 -22.28 -76.01
N ARG A 568 -13.11 -23.49 -75.81
CA ARG A 568 -14.13 -24.04 -76.70
C ARG A 568 -15.37 -23.13 -76.79
N ALA A 569 -15.75 -22.44 -75.71
CA ALA A 569 -16.86 -21.50 -75.71
C ALA A 569 -16.55 -20.22 -76.53
N VAL A 570 -15.34 -19.68 -76.38
CA VAL A 570 -14.88 -18.51 -77.14
C VAL A 570 -14.74 -18.84 -78.63
N GLU A 571 -14.25 -20.03 -78.97
CA GLU A 571 -14.17 -20.51 -80.37
C GLU A 571 -15.58 -20.63 -81.00
N ARG A 572 -16.54 -21.24 -80.29
CA ARG A 572 -17.93 -21.29 -80.74
C ARG A 572 -18.54 -19.90 -80.93
N ALA A 573 -18.21 -18.95 -80.05
CA ALA A 573 -18.66 -17.57 -80.19
C ALA A 573 -18.08 -16.90 -81.43
N ALA A 574 -16.82 -17.18 -81.78
CA ALA A 574 -16.20 -16.70 -83.01
C ALA A 574 -16.88 -17.26 -84.26
N GLU A 575 -17.19 -18.55 -84.30
CA GLU A 575 -17.91 -19.18 -85.41
C GLU A 575 -19.29 -18.54 -85.62
N LYS A 576 -20.05 -18.37 -84.53
CA LYS A 576 -21.39 -17.76 -84.56
C LYS A 576 -21.36 -16.31 -85.02
N LEU A 577 -20.31 -15.57 -84.67
CA LEU A 577 -20.12 -14.20 -85.12
C LEU A 577 -19.89 -14.12 -86.64
N GLU A 578 -19.14 -15.05 -87.22
CA GLU A 578 -18.94 -15.12 -88.68
C GLU A 578 -20.23 -15.52 -89.40
N GLU A 579 -21.01 -16.48 -88.87
CA GLU A 579 -22.35 -16.80 -89.39
C GLU A 579 -23.28 -15.56 -89.38
N ALA A 580 -23.26 -14.79 -88.29
CA ALA A 580 -24.02 -13.56 -88.16
C ALA A 580 -23.57 -12.50 -89.18
N ARG A 581 -22.26 -12.38 -89.42
CA ARG A 581 -21.67 -11.49 -90.43
C ARG A 581 -22.15 -11.85 -91.84
N ASP A 582 -22.15 -13.13 -92.18
CA ASP A 582 -22.56 -13.61 -93.51
C ASP A 582 -24.06 -13.45 -93.75
N SER A 583 -24.88 -13.60 -92.71
CA SER A 583 -26.34 -13.48 -92.80
C SER A 583 -26.83 -12.06 -93.12
N LYS A 584 -26.00 -11.03 -92.89
CA LYS A 584 -26.34 -9.59 -92.97
C LYS A 584 -27.57 -9.19 -92.12
N ARG A 585 -27.96 -10.02 -91.16
CA ARG A 585 -29.19 -9.86 -90.36
C ARG A 585 -29.05 -8.77 -89.28
N TYR A 586 -27.82 -8.35 -88.99
CA TYR A 586 -27.50 -7.42 -87.91
C TYR A 586 -26.69 -6.21 -88.42
N PRO A 587 -26.81 -5.02 -87.77
CA PRO A 587 -26.02 -3.85 -88.12
C PRO A 587 -24.52 -4.13 -88.02
N GLY A 588 -23.74 -3.73 -89.03
CA GLY A 588 -22.30 -3.97 -89.08
C GLY A 588 -21.53 -3.44 -87.87
N GLU A 589 -21.98 -2.34 -87.26
CA GLU A 589 -21.40 -1.78 -86.03
C GLU A 589 -21.50 -2.73 -84.84
N ARG A 590 -22.62 -3.45 -84.70
CA ARG A 590 -22.80 -4.44 -83.62
C ARG A 590 -21.94 -5.68 -83.85
N ILE A 591 -21.86 -6.16 -85.10
CA ILE A 591 -20.97 -7.28 -85.46
C ILE A 591 -19.51 -6.90 -85.18
N THR A 592 -19.12 -5.66 -85.47
CA THR A 592 -17.78 -5.14 -85.18
C THR A 592 -17.52 -5.07 -83.67
N PHE A 593 -18.50 -4.65 -82.88
CA PHE A 593 -18.38 -4.62 -81.42
C PHE A 593 -18.22 -6.03 -80.83
N CYS A 594 -19.09 -6.97 -81.20
CA CYS A 594 -19.00 -8.34 -80.70
C CYS A 594 -17.72 -9.05 -81.17
N GLY A 595 -17.20 -8.71 -82.36
CA GLY A 595 -15.88 -9.16 -82.80
C GLY A 595 -14.75 -8.72 -81.90
N LYS A 596 -14.76 -7.48 -81.41
CA LYS A 596 -13.74 -7.01 -80.46
C LYS A 596 -13.80 -7.78 -79.14
N ILE A 597 -15.00 -8.11 -78.66
CA ILE A 597 -15.16 -8.90 -77.44
C ILE A 597 -14.62 -10.31 -77.64
N VAL A 598 -14.99 -10.99 -78.73
CA VAL A 598 -14.50 -12.35 -79.03
C VAL A 598 -12.97 -12.37 -79.16
N THR A 599 -12.38 -11.42 -79.89
CA THR A 599 -10.91 -11.32 -80.01
C THR A 599 -10.24 -11.07 -78.67
N LYS A 600 -10.81 -10.20 -77.83
CA LYS A 600 -10.29 -9.98 -76.47
C LYS A 600 -10.42 -11.24 -75.60
N GLY A 601 -11.53 -11.96 -75.72
CA GLY A 601 -11.75 -13.26 -75.05
C GLY A 601 -10.71 -14.31 -75.47
N GLN A 602 -10.37 -14.40 -76.75
CA GLN A 602 -9.31 -15.29 -77.23
C GLN A 602 -7.94 -14.94 -76.64
N GLY A 603 -7.62 -13.64 -76.56
CA GLY A 603 -6.40 -13.15 -75.93
C GLY A 603 -6.33 -13.51 -74.44
N LEU A 604 -7.43 -13.35 -73.70
CA LEU A 604 -7.51 -13.70 -72.29
C LEU A 604 -7.42 -15.21 -72.05
N VAL A 605 -8.03 -16.05 -72.89
CA VAL A 605 -7.86 -17.51 -72.83
C VAL A 605 -6.39 -17.89 -73.05
N GLY A 606 -5.70 -17.25 -73.99
CA GLY A 606 -4.26 -17.43 -74.21
C GLY A 606 -3.43 -17.05 -72.98
N ALA A 607 -3.69 -15.87 -72.41
CA ALA A 607 -3.03 -15.40 -71.19
C ALA A 607 -3.30 -16.33 -69.99
N LEU A 608 -4.53 -16.84 -69.87
CA LEU A 608 -4.92 -17.78 -68.81
C LEU A 608 -4.17 -19.12 -68.95
N LYS A 609 -3.99 -19.61 -70.18
CA LYS A 609 -3.18 -20.81 -70.46
C LYS A 609 -1.70 -20.61 -70.16
N GLU A 610 -1.16 -19.44 -70.48
CA GLU A 610 0.24 -19.09 -70.19
C GLU A 610 0.48 -18.99 -68.68
N ALA A 611 -0.39 -18.27 -67.96
CA ALA A 611 -0.36 -18.17 -66.50
C ALA A 611 -0.51 -19.56 -65.84
N TYR A 612 -1.44 -20.37 -66.34
CA TYR A 612 -1.64 -21.76 -65.89
C TYR A 612 -0.40 -22.63 -66.13
N ALA A 613 0.21 -22.56 -67.32
CA ALA A 613 1.42 -23.32 -67.63
C ALA A 613 2.63 -22.87 -66.80
N ALA A 614 2.66 -21.60 -66.39
CA ALA A 614 3.68 -21.04 -65.51
C ALA A 614 3.42 -21.30 -64.01
N THR A 615 2.28 -21.89 -63.64
CA THR A 615 1.83 -22.04 -62.25
C THR A 615 1.79 -20.71 -61.46
N ASP A 616 1.59 -19.59 -62.16
CA ASP A 616 1.55 -18.24 -61.57
C ASP A 616 0.12 -17.90 -61.14
N ARG A 617 -0.17 -18.11 -59.85
CA ARG A 617 -1.51 -17.89 -59.27
C ARG A 617 -1.96 -16.43 -59.35
N GLY A 618 -1.06 -15.48 -59.15
CA GLY A 618 -1.39 -14.05 -59.22
C GLY A 618 -1.80 -13.65 -60.63
N GLN A 619 -1.07 -14.15 -61.64
CA GLN A 619 -1.39 -13.90 -63.03
C GLN A 619 -2.72 -14.57 -63.46
N VAL A 620 -3.05 -15.74 -62.91
CA VAL A 620 -4.37 -16.38 -63.12
C VAL A 620 -5.49 -15.50 -62.59
N GLU A 621 -5.34 -14.94 -61.38
CA GLU A 621 -6.34 -14.07 -60.75
C GLU A 621 -6.55 -12.77 -61.55
N ASP A 622 -5.46 -12.11 -61.99
CA ASP A 622 -5.52 -10.91 -62.82
C ASP A 622 -6.28 -11.16 -64.14
N VAL A 623 -5.99 -12.29 -64.81
CA VAL A 623 -6.66 -12.64 -66.07
C VAL A 623 -8.14 -12.97 -65.83
N MET A 624 -8.48 -13.62 -64.72
CA MET A 624 -9.88 -13.91 -64.34
C MET A 624 -10.68 -12.63 -64.06
N GLN A 625 -10.10 -11.64 -63.37
CA GLN A 625 -10.75 -10.33 -63.20
C GLN A 625 -11.02 -9.64 -64.54
N GLU A 626 -10.09 -9.76 -65.50
CA GLU A 626 -10.27 -9.17 -66.82
C GLU A 626 -11.31 -9.92 -67.68
N ILE A 627 -11.46 -11.23 -67.48
CA ILE A 627 -12.54 -12.04 -68.05
C ILE A 627 -13.90 -11.60 -67.49
N GLU A 628 -14.01 -11.35 -66.19
CA GLU A 628 -15.26 -10.89 -65.56
C GLU A 628 -15.63 -9.47 -66.04
N PHE A 629 -14.65 -8.59 -66.21
CA PHE A 629 -14.84 -7.29 -66.84
C PHE A 629 -15.35 -7.41 -68.29
N LEU A 630 -14.80 -8.36 -69.06
CA LEU A 630 -15.21 -8.62 -70.44
C LEU A 630 -16.65 -9.15 -70.52
N LYS A 631 -17.06 -10.01 -69.58
CA LYS A 631 -18.43 -10.54 -69.43
C LYS A 631 -19.45 -9.41 -69.20
N GLY A 632 -19.12 -8.45 -68.33
CA GLY A 632 -19.95 -7.26 -68.09
C GLY A 632 -20.19 -6.43 -69.36
N GLN A 633 -19.24 -6.38 -70.28
CA GLN A 633 -19.37 -5.67 -71.57
C GLN A 633 -20.18 -6.46 -72.61
N ALA A 634 -20.13 -7.79 -72.57
CA ALA A 634 -20.77 -8.65 -73.56
C ALA A 634 -22.29 -8.75 -73.42
N GLY A 635 -22.79 -8.84 -72.19
CA GLY A 635 -24.21 -9.07 -71.90
C GLY A 635 -25.19 -8.11 -72.61
N PRO A 636 -25.04 -6.78 -72.48
CA PRO A 636 -26.01 -5.83 -73.03
C PRO A 636 -25.98 -5.68 -74.56
N GLN A 637 -24.83 -5.97 -75.18
CA GLN A 637 -24.53 -5.56 -76.55
C GLN A 637 -24.44 -6.74 -77.51
N CYS A 638 -24.23 -7.97 -77.02
CA CYS A 638 -24.06 -9.15 -77.86
C CYS A 638 -25.05 -10.29 -77.57
N GLY A 639 -25.92 -10.17 -76.54
CA GLY A 639 -26.87 -11.23 -76.18
C GLY A 639 -27.72 -11.76 -77.34
N PHE A 640 -28.13 -10.88 -78.27
CA PHE A 640 -28.93 -11.28 -79.43
C PHE A 640 -28.23 -12.20 -80.44
N ILE A 641 -26.89 -12.21 -80.51
CA ILE A 641 -26.13 -13.15 -81.35
C ILE A 641 -26.18 -14.56 -80.74
N PHE A 642 -26.34 -14.63 -79.42
CA PHE A 642 -26.23 -15.86 -78.64
C PHE A 642 -27.60 -16.48 -78.29
N ASP A 643 -28.69 -15.69 -78.26
CA ASP A 643 -30.05 -16.17 -77.96
C ASP A 643 -30.79 -16.83 -79.15
N GLU A 644 -30.46 -16.50 -80.41
CA GLU A 644 -31.25 -16.92 -81.58
C GLU A 644 -30.82 -18.28 -82.19
N PHE A 645 -29.69 -18.83 -81.75
CA PHE A 645 -29.27 -20.20 -82.08
C PHE A 645 -29.61 -21.11 -80.91
N GLN A 646 -30.44 -22.13 -81.14
CA GLN A 646 -30.86 -23.13 -80.13
C GLN A 646 -29.70 -24.07 -79.71
N GLY A 647 -28.56 -23.53 -79.31
CA GLY A 647 -27.58 -24.16 -78.45
C GLY A 647 -27.71 -23.59 -77.04
N PRO A 648 -27.15 -24.26 -76.01
CA PRO A 648 -27.11 -23.69 -74.67
C PRO A 648 -26.47 -22.30 -74.76
N ASP A 649 -27.18 -21.30 -74.24
CA ASP A 649 -26.83 -19.88 -74.30
C ASP A 649 -25.33 -19.74 -73.97
N VAL A 650 -24.50 -19.28 -74.91
CA VAL A 650 -23.05 -19.18 -74.69
C VAL A 650 -22.75 -18.18 -73.56
N GLY A 651 -23.59 -17.17 -73.37
CA GLY A 651 -23.56 -16.28 -72.21
C GLY A 651 -24.02 -16.95 -70.91
N GLN A 652 -24.79 -18.04 -70.98
CA GLN A 652 -25.14 -18.91 -69.85
C GLN A 652 -24.08 -20.00 -69.63
N ILE A 653 -23.45 -20.59 -70.65
CA ILE A 653 -22.33 -21.54 -70.50
C ILE A 653 -21.12 -20.82 -69.89
N VAL A 654 -20.80 -19.62 -70.40
CA VAL A 654 -19.73 -18.79 -69.85
C VAL A 654 -20.11 -18.28 -68.45
N ARG A 655 -21.38 -17.93 -68.18
CA ARG A 655 -21.83 -17.62 -66.81
C ARG A 655 -21.77 -18.81 -65.88
N ASP A 656 -22.35 -19.96 -66.21
CA ASP A 656 -22.45 -21.15 -65.38
C ASP A 656 -21.05 -21.76 -65.12
N ASN A 657 -20.14 -21.71 -66.11
CA ASN A 657 -18.76 -22.14 -65.91
C ASN A 657 -17.91 -21.12 -65.13
N LEU A 658 -18.21 -19.81 -65.19
CA LEU A 658 -17.54 -18.78 -64.38
C LEU A 658 -18.11 -18.69 -62.95
N GLU A 659 -19.43 -18.76 -62.76
CA GLU A 659 -20.11 -18.82 -61.46
C GLU A 659 -19.71 -20.08 -60.68
N GLY A 660 -19.50 -21.21 -61.36
CA GLY A 660 -18.96 -22.41 -60.75
C GLY A 660 -17.49 -22.31 -60.32
N ILE A 661 -16.72 -21.36 -60.86
CA ILE A 661 -15.32 -21.08 -60.45
C ILE A 661 -15.32 -20.07 -59.30
N GLU A 662 -16.15 -19.04 -59.38
CA GLU A 662 -16.17 -17.90 -58.48
C GLU A 662 -16.85 -18.20 -57.13
N THR A 663 -17.97 -18.93 -57.14
CA THR A 663 -18.78 -19.14 -55.91
C THR A 663 -18.21 -20.21 -54.98
N GLN A 664 -17.46 -21.20 -55.48
CA GLN A 664 -16.85 -22.23 -54.61
C GLN A 664 -15.46 -21.84 -54.09
N ILE A 665 -14.65 -21.17 -54.90
CA ILE A 665 -13.28 -20.81 -54.51
C ILE A 665 -13.27 -19.61 -53.56
N ILE A 666 -14.09 -18.59 -53.79
CA ILE A 666 -14.09 -17.38 -52.96
C ILE A 666 -14.79 -17.61 -51.62
N GLU A 667 -15.89 -18.39 -51.59
CA GLU A 667 -16.65 -18.64 -50.35
C GLU A 667 -15.90 -19.61 -49.40
N GLU A 668 -15.18 -20.62 -49.91
CA GLU A 668 -14.36 -21.53 -49.09
C GLU A 668 -13.00 -20.96 -48.68
N VAL A 669 -12.36 -20.12 -49.51
CA VAL A 669 -11.08 -19.47 -49.16
C VAL A 669 -11.28 -18.30 -48.18
N MET A 670 -12.34 -17.50 -48.33
CA MET A 670 -12.60 -16.36 -47.44
C MET A 670 -13.14 -16.78 -46.07
N GLN A 671 -13.92 -17.87 -45.97
CA GLN A 671 -14.31 -18.42 -44.66
C GLN A 671 -13.15 -19.08 -43.93
N ARG A 672 -12.23 -19.76 -44.65
CA ARG A 672 -11.09 -20.44 -44.02
C ARG A 672 -9.99 -19.49 -43.55
N VAL A 673 -9.57 -18.51 -44.35
CA VAL A 673 -8.50 -17.57 -43.97
C VAL A 673 -8.91 -16.66 -42.78
N SER A 674 -10.20 -16.34 -42.67
CA SER A 674 -10.78 -15.58 -41.54
C SER A 674 -10.78 -16.39 -40.23
N ASP A 675 -11.24 -17.64 -40.29
CA ASP A 675 -11.39 -18.47 -39.09
C ASP A 675 -10.05 -19.10 -38.67
N GLU A 676 -9.12 -19.31 -39.59
CA GLU A 676 -7.82 -19.94 -39.37
C GLU A 676 -6.82 -19.00 -38.68
N LEU A 677 -6.74 -17.73 -39.10
CA LEU A 677 -5.85 -16.76 -38.45
C LEU A 677 -6.37 -16.37 -37.07
N VAL A 678 -7.69 -16.17 -36.92
CA VAL A 678 -8.31 -15.78 -35.65
C VAL A 678 -8.30 -16.95 -34.65
N ASN A 679 -8.61 -18.18 -35.05
CA ASN A 679 -8.62 -19.31 -34.10
C ASN A 679 -7.22 -19.85 -33.79
N THR A 680 -6.24 -19.72 -34.67
CA THR A 680 -4.85 -20.12 -34.36
C THR A 680 -4.22 -19.14 -33.39
N VAL A 681 -4.38 -17.83 -33.65
CA VAL A 681 -3.88 -16.78 -32.75
C VAL A 681 -4.64 -16.76 -31.43
N MET A 682 -5.97 -16.91 -31.45
CA MET A 682 -6.76 -16.98 -30.20
C MET A 682 -6.56 -18.28 -29.43
N SER A 683 -6.37 -19.44 -30.09
CA SER A 683 -6.12 -20.69 -29.35
C SER A 683 -4.71 -20.73 -28.77
N GLN A 684 -3.69 -20.20 -29.46
CA GLN A 684 -2.34 -20.06 -28.91
C GLN A 684 -2.29 -19.02 -27.78
N LEU A 685 -2.96 -17.87 -27.93
CA LEU A 685 -3.06 -16.87 -26.85
C LEU A 685 -3.85 -17.38 -25.64
N LEU A 686 -4.99 -18.04 -25.83
CA LEU A 686 -5.82 -18.53 -24.71
C LEU A 686 -5.18 -19.74 -24.01
N THR A 687 -4.56 -20.67 -24.73
CA THR A 687 -3.91 -21.84 -24.10
C THR A 687 -2.57 -21.51 -23.44
N MET A 688 -1.83 -20.52 -23.94
CA MET A 688 -0.62 -20.02 -23.27
C MET A 688 -0.97 -19.15 -22.05
N GLN A 689 -2.05 -18.36 -22.11
CA GLN A 689 -2.42 -17.48 -21.00
C GLN A 689 -3.19 -18.21 -19.90
N GLU A 690 -4.18 -19.06 -20.17
CA GLU A 690 -5.00 -19.65 -19.09
C GLU A 690 -4.20 -20.60 -18.20
N ASN A 691 -3.39 -21.50 -18.77
CA ASN A 691 -2.61 -22.45 -17.97
C ASN A 691 -1.49 -21.77 -17.17
N LEU A 692 -0.82 -20.78 -17.77
CA LEU A 692 0.24 -20.03 -17.12
C LEU A 692 -0.32 -19.11 -16.02
N ILE A 693 -1.45 -18.44 -16.29
CA ILE A 693 -2.12 -17.58 -15.30
C ILE A 693 -2.70 -18.43 -14.17
N GLU A 694 -3.33 -19.58 -14.43
CA GLU A 694 -3.91 -20.42 -13.38
C GLU A 694 -2.83 -21.04 -12.47
N GLU A 695 -1.69 -21.45 -13.05
CA GLU A 695 -0.53 -21.89 -12.27
C GLU A 695 0.12 -20.75 -11.48
N MET A 696 0.30 -19.56 -12.09
CA MET A 696 0.85 -18.38 -11.42
C MET A 696 -0.08 -17.89 -10.29
N MET A 697 -1.39 -17.86 -10.51
CA MET A 697 -2.34 -17.32 -9.53
C MET A 697 -2.60 -18.27 -8.37
N SER A 698 -2.53 -19.59 -8.58
CA SER A 698 -2.82 -20.58 -7.52
C SER A 698 -1.74 -20.69 -6.43
N LYS A 699 -0.52 -20.20 -6.67
CA LYS A 699 0.64 -20.34 -5.77
C LYS A 699 1.05 -19.04 -5.07
N VAL A 700 0.33 -17.94 -5.31
CA VAL A 700 0.82 -16.58 -5.05
C VAL A 700 -0.10 -15.84 -4.07
N GLU A 701 0.50 -15.09 -3.13
CA GLU A 701 -0.26 -14.25 -2.18
C GLU A 701 -1.04 -13.13 -2.88
N GLU A 702 -2.15 -12.70 -2.28
CA GLU A 702 -3.10 -11.71 -2.84
C GLU A 702 -2.41 -10.41 -3.31
N SER A 703 -1.40 -9.91 -2.57
CA SER A 703 -0.62 -8.71 -2.93
C SER A 703 0.16 -8.88 -4.24
N ILE A 704 0.74 -10.05 -4.48
CA ILE A 704 1.49 -10.33 -5.70
C ILE A 704 0.53 -10.64 -6.85
N GLN A 705 -0.63 -11.25 -6.58
CA GLN A 705 -1.69 -11.42 -7.58
C GLN A 705 -2.16 -10.07 -8.15
N GLU A 706 -2.39 -9.07 -7.28
CA GLU A 706 -2.73 -7.71 -7.71
C GLU A 706 -1.61 -7.10 -8.57
N HIS A 707 -0.36 -7.25 -8.14
CA HIS A 707 0.78 -6.76 -8.91
C HIS A 707 0.89 -7.44 -10.29
N ILE A 708 0.72 -8.77 -10.37
CA ILE A 708 0.72 -9.52 -11.64
C ILE A 708 -0.41 -9.03 -12.55
N ALA A 709 -1.62 -8.84 -12.00
CA ALA A 709 -2.74 -8.30 -12.74
C ALA A 709 -2.43 -6.91 -13.30
N ASN A 710 -1.84 -6.02 -12.49
CA ASN A 710 -1.43 -4.69 -12.94
C ASN A 710 -0.39 -4.74 -14.06
N VAL A 711 0.62 -5.63 -13.94
CA VAL A 711 1.63 -5.83 -14.99
C VAL A 711 0.95 -6.33 -16.27
N PHE A 712 0.08 -7.33 -16.17
CA PHE A 712 -0.63 -7.90 -17.31
C PHE A 712 -1.52 -6.85 -18.02
N GLU A 713 -2.30 -6.08 -17.26
CA GLU A 713 -3.11 -5.01 -17.82
C GLU A 713 -2.21 -3.98 -18.52
N ALA A 714 -1.14 -3.52 -17.86
CA ALA A 714 -0.26 -2.50 -18.42
C ALA A 714 0.49 -2.98 -19.67
N THR A 715 0.87 -4.26 -19.75
CA THR A 715 1.51 -4.81 -20.95
C THR A 715 0.56 -4.86 -22.15
N THR A 716 -0.75 -4.99 -21.96
CA THR A 716 -1.72 -4.95 -23.08
C THR A 716 -1.71 -3.63 -23.85
N ALA A 717 -1.28 -2.53 -23.22
CA ALA A 717 -1.11 -1.23 -23.87
C ALA A 717 0.22 -1.09 -24.64
N LEU A 718 1.10 -2.11 -24.59
CA LEU A 718 2.40 -2.13 -25.26
C LEU A 718 2.35 -2.89 -26.58
N LYS A 719 3.39 -2.74 -27.40
CA LYS A 719 3.57 -3.54 -28.63
C LYS A 719 3.77 -5.01 -28.29
N GLU A 720 3.26 -5.90 -29.13
CA GLU A 720 3.30 -7.37 -28.97
C GLU A 720 4.72 -7.90 -28.71
N GLU A 721 5.71 -7.42 -29.46
CA GLU A 721 7.14 -7.74 -29.27
C GLU A 721 7.68 -7.41 -27.87
N ASN A 722 7.16 -6.35 -27.24
CA ASN A 722 7.55 -5.93 -25.89
C ASN A 722 6.84 -6.76 -24.82
N GLN A 723 5.60 -7.20 -25.09
CA GLN A 723 4.80 -8.00 -24.16
C GLN A 723 5.50 -9.32 -23.84
N GLN A 724 5.95 -10.05 -24.88
CA GLN A 724 6.60 -11.35 -24.71
C GLN A 724 7.86 -11.25 -23.85
N ALA A 725 8.75 -10.30 -24.14
CA ALA A 725 9.99 -10.12 -23.38
C ALA A 725 9.72 -9.80 -21.90
N ILE A 726 8.70 -8.99 -21.61
CA ILE A 726 8.29 -8.66 -20.25
C ILE A 726 7.72 -9.89 -19.53
N PHE A 727 6.88 -10.70 -20.20
CA PHE A 727 6.29 -11.90 -19.62
C PHE A 727 7.34 -12.97 -19.29
N GLU A 728 8.28 -13.23 -20.20
CA GLU A 728 9.36 -14.19 -19.98
C GLU A 728 10.19 -13.81 -18.76
N ALA A 729 10.61 -12.53 -18.67
CA ALA A 729 11.39 -12.06 -17.55
C ALA A 729 10.60 -12.00 -16.24
N LYS A 730 9.29 -11.70 -16.29
CA LYS A 730 8.43 -11.73 -15.09
C LYS A 730 8.26 -13.14 -14.55
N ASN A 731 8.03 -14.13 -15.42
CA ASN A 731 7.88 -15.53 -15.02
C ASN A 731 9.15 -16.05 -14.35
N GLU A 732 10.30 -15.64 -14.88
CA GLU A 732 11.59 -15.96 -14.26
C GLU A 732 11.73 -15.32 -12.88
N ALA A 733 11.42 -14.03 -12.74
CA ALA A 733 11.50 -13.33 -11.47
C ALA A 733 10.59 -13.98 -10.40
N LEU A 734 9.39 -14.40 -10.77
CA LEU A 734 8.50 -15.18 -9.89
C LEU A 734 9.09 -16.53 -9.48
N THR A 735 9.75 -17.22 -10.40
CA THR A 735 10.43 -18.49 -10.11
C THR A 735 11.56 -18.28 -9.10
N LEU A 736 12.40 -17.26 -9.30
CA LEU A 736 13.51 -16.92 -8.43
C LEU A 736 13.05 -16.48 -7.03
N GLY A 737 12.02 -15.64 -6.95
CA GLY A 737 11.49 -15.20 -5.65
C GLY A 737 10.79 -16.32 -4.89
N GLY A 738 10.06 -17.22 -5.57
CA GLY A 738 9.51 -18.42 -4.95
C GLY A 738 10.59 -19.33 -4.33
N GLN A 739 11.74 -19.45 -5.00
CA GLN A 739 12.90 -20.16 -4.44
C GLN A 739 13.49 -19.44 -3.21
N LEU A 740 13.62 -18.10 -3.24
CA LEU A 740 14.06 -17.30 -2.08
C LEU A 740 13.10 -17.43 -0.90
N ARG A 741 11.80 -17.40 -1.16
CA ARG A 741 10.74 -17.57 -0.17
C ARG A 741 10.81 -18.93 0.53
N ALA A 742 11.06 -20.01 -0.22
CA ALA A 742 11.29 -21.33 0.36
C ALA A 742 12.55 -21.38 1.27
N ILE A 743 13.59 -20.58 0.98
CA ILE A 743 14.74 -20.43 1.89
C ILE A 743 14.35 -19.58 3.11
N ALA A 744 13.61 -18.49 2.91
CA ALA A 744 13.14 -17.62 3.99
C ALA A 744 12.28 -18.38 5.00
N GLU A 745 11.43 -19.30 4.53
CA GLU A 745 10.63 -20.22 5.35
C GLU A 745 11.52 -21.17 6.17
N ARG A 746 12.45 -21.88 5.52
CA ARG A 746 13.35 -22.83 6.19
C ARG A 746 14.25 -22.16 7.23
N THR A 747 14.67 -20.93 6.98
CA THR A 747 15.57 -20.16 7.85
C THR A 747 14.84 -19.25 8.84
N ASN A 748 13.51 -19.09 8.69
CA ASN A 748 12.69 -18.13 9.43
C ASN A 748 13.25 -16.69 9.38
N ASN A 749 13.77 -16.27 8.21
CA ASN A 749 14.39 -14.95 8.01
C ASN A 749 13.42 -13.96 7.36
N LYS A 750 12.94 -12.98 8.14
CA LYS A 750 12.01 -11.93 7.69
C LYS A 750 12.57 -10.98 6.62
N GLN A 751 13.87 -10.72 6.62
CA GLN A 751 14.48 -9.85 5.61
C GLN A 751 14.47 -10.53 4.24
N LEU A 752 14.74 -11.84 4.20
CA LEU A 752 14.73 -12.62 2.98
C LEU A 752 13.33 -12.71 2.33
N TYR A 753 12.25 -12.73 3.12
CA TYR A 753 10.89 -12.55 2.58
C TYR A 753 10.73 -11.22 1.84
N GLY A 754 11.22 -10.12 2.43
CA GLY A 754 11.17 -8.82 1.77
C GLY A 754 11.97 -8.78 0.46
N VAL A 755 13.10 -9.50 0.40
CA VAL A 755 13.87 -9.65 -0.85
C VAL A 755 13.10 -10.50 -1.85
N ALA A 756 12.55 -11.63 -1.44
CA ALA A 756 11.71 -12.50 -2.29
C ALA A 756 10.55 -11.71 -2.92
N ASP A 757 9.83 -10.92 -2.12
CA ASP A 757 8.74 -10.07 -2.60
C ASP A 757 9.20 -9.04 -3.64
N ARG A 758 10.38 -8.42 -3.43
CA ARG A 758 10.96 -7.49 -4.39
C ARG A 758 11.35 -8.17 -5.70
N VAL A 759 11.93 -9.36 -5.62
CA VAL A 759 12.26 -10.19 -6.79
C VAL A 759 10.97 -10.58 -7.52
N GLU A 760 9.95 -11.04 -6.82
CA GLU A 760 8.63 -11.38 -7.38
C GLU A 760 7.94 -10.17 -8.02
N GLN A 761 8.11 -8.97 -7.46
CA GLN A 761 7.58 -7.71 -8.00
C GLN A 761 8.47 -7.09 -9.09
N ALA A 762 9.68 -7.59 -9.31
CA ALA A 762 10.56 -7.07 -10.33
C ALA A 762 9.93 -7.24 -11.72
N VAL A 763 10.07 -6.20 -12.55
CA VAL A 763 9.79 -6.26 -13.99
C VAL A 763 11.05 -5.70 -14.65
N VAL A 764 11.94 -6.60 -15.04
CA VAL A 764 13.26 -6.28 -15.60
C VAL A 764 13.39 -7.00 -16.93
N VAL A 765 14.14 -6.47 -17.89
CA VAL A 765 14.36 -7.10 -19.20
C VAL A 765 15.85 -7.16 -19.50
N SER A 766 16.24 -7.90 -20.54
CA SER A 766 17.60 -7.83 -21.12
C SER A 766 18.72 -7.99 -20.07
N ASN A 767 19.59 -7.00 -19.89
CA ASN A 767 20.74 -7.13 -18.99
C ASN A 767 20.32 -7.17 -17.51
N SER A 768 19.29 -6.40 -17.14
CA SER A 768 18.81 -6.37 -15.76
C SER A 768 18.17 -7.69 -15.35
N ALA A 769 17.50 -8.39 -16.26
CA ALA A 769 16.99 -9.75 -16.01
C ALA A 769 18.13 -10.74 -15.78
N GLU A 770 19.19 -10.70 -16.59
CA GLU A 770 20.37 -11.55 -16.40
C GLU A 770 21.11 -11.23 -15.10
N ASN A 771 21.24 -9.95 -14.74
CA ASN A 771 21.86 -9.52 -13.48
C ASN A 771 21.05 -10.00 -12.27
N LEU A 772 19.71 -9.94 -12.33
CA LEU A 772 18.83 -10.44 -11.28
C LEU A 772 19.03 -11.94 -11.07
N ARG A 773 18.99 -12.71 -12.18
CA ARG A 773 19.28 -14.15 -12.18
C ARG A 773 20.62 -14.46 -11.54
N ASN A 774 21.67 -13.76 -11.95
CA ASN A 774 23.03 -13.98 -11.47
C ASN A 774 23.18 -13.64 -9.98
N ALA A 775 22.57 -12.56 -9.51
CA ALA A 775 22.59 -12.17 -8.09
C ALA A 775 21.89 -13.23 -7.21
N VAL A 776 20.69 -13.64 -7.60
CA VAL A 776 19.92 -14.64 -6.85
C VAL A 776 20.59 -16.02 -6.87
N ASN A 777 21.09 -16.47 -8.02
CA ASN A 777 21.83 -17.74 -8.12
C ASN A 777 23.16 -17.71 -7.36
N GLY A 778 23.84 -16.56 -7.34
CA GLY A 778 25.03 -16.33 -6.53
C GLY A 778 24.74 -16.52 -5.03
N PHE A 779 23.64 -15.92 -4.56
CA PHE A 779 23.16 -16.12 -3.19
C PHE A 779 22.86 -17.60 -2.90
N PHE A 780 22.13 -18.30 -3.78
CA PHE A 780 21.83 -19.72 -3.58
C PHE A 780 23.09 -20.60 -3.49
N ALA A 781 24.12 -20.30 -4.29
CA ALA A 781 25.38 -21.04 -4.24
C ALA A 781 26.12 -20.89 -2.90
N LEU A 782 25.89 -19.80 -2.17
CA LEU A 782 26.50 -19.52 -0.87
C LEU A 782 25.63 -19.97 0.30
N ALA A 783 24.31 -19.83 0.18
CA ALA A 783 23.35 -19.98 1.28
C ALA A 783 23.43 -21.33 2.03
N ASP A 784 23.66 -22.44 1.33
CA ASP A 784 23.69 -23.79 1.93
C ASP A 784 24.84 -24.00 2.94
N GLY A 785 25.86 -23.12 2.94
CA GLY A 785 27.02 -23.20 3.85
C GLY A 785 27.02 -22.16 4.97
N LEU A 786 26.10 -21.20 4.97
CA LEU A 786 26.14 -20.04 5.86
C LEU A 786 25.23 -20.22 7.06
N THR A 787 25.64 -19.67 8.20
CA THR A 787 24.84 -19.69 9.43
C THR A 787 24.97 -18.37 10.18
N GLY A 788 23.96 -18.02 10.97
CA GLY A 788 24.01 -16.86 11.87
C GLY A 788 24.25 -15.54 11.13
N GLU A 789 25.28 -14.81 11.54
CA GLU A 789 25.58 -13.46 11.04
C GLU A 789 26.03 -13.44 9.57
N ASP A 790 26.79 -14.45 9.11
CA ASP A 790 27.26 -14.49 7.73
C ASP A 790 26.09 -14.65 6.75
N PHE A 791 25.08 -15.44 7.11
CA PHE A 791 23.85 -15.58 6.31
C PHE A 791 23.09 -14.24 6.23
N ILE A 792 22.99 -13.51 7.34
CA ILE A 792 22.32 -12.21 7.37
C ILE A 792 23.06 -11.20 6.49
N ALA A 793 24.40 -11.19 6.52
CA ALA A 793 25.21 -10.31 5.70
C ALA A 793 24.95 -10.52 4.19
N GLU A 794 24.91 -11.78 3.73
CA GLU A 794 24.60 -12.10 2.33
C GLU A 794 23.16 -11.75 1.95
N VAL A 795 22.19 -11.89 2.86
CA VAL A 795 20.80 -11.45 2.61
C VAL A 795 20.74 -9.93 2.40
N VAL A 796 21.52 -9.15 3.16
CA VAL A 796 21.61 -7.70 3.00
C VAL A 796 22.28 -7.33 1.67
N GLU A 797 23.36 -8.02 1.28
CA GLU A 797 24.02 -7.79 0.00
C GLU A 797 23.09 -8.11 -1.19
N LEU A 798 22.36 -9.23 -1.12
CA LEU A 798 21.35 -9.58 -2.11
C LEU A 798 20.24 -8.52 -2.19
N ASP A 799 19.80 -7.98 -1.06
CA ASP A 799 18.78 -6.94 -1.02
C ASP A 799 19.25 -5.65 -1.73
N GLU A 800 20.45 -5.18 -1.38
CA GLU A 800 21.06 -4.00 -2.01
C GLU A 800 21.22 -4.20 -3.52
N ALA A 801 21.71 -5.36 -3.95
CA ALA A 801 21.84 -5.72 -5.36
C ALA A 801 20.47 -5.76 -6.07
N THR A 802 19.46 -6.37 -5.45
CA THR A 802 18.10 -6.45 -6.02
C THR A 802 17.50 -5.06 -6.21
N ASN A 803 17.62 -4.18 -5.22
CA ASN A 803 17.12 -2.80 -5.32
C ASN A 803 17.79 -2.01 -6.45
N GLN A 804 19.11 -2.17 -6.59
CA GLN A 804 19.85 -1.56 -7.69
C GLN A 804 19.39 -2.10 -9.06
N ILE A 805 19.29 -3.42 -9.20
CA ILE A 805 18.91 -4.07 -10.46
C ILE A 805 17.48 -3.70 -10.87
N VAL A 806 16.54 -3.63 -9.93
CA VAL A 806 15.15 -3.20 -10.22
C VAL A 806 15.12 -1.75 -10.70
N ALA A 807 15.92 -0.86 -10.09
CA ALA A 807 16.01 0.53 -10.53
C ALA A 807 16.63 0.67 -11.94
N GLU A 808 17.71 -0.07 -12.21
CA GLU A 808 18.35 -0.12 -13.53
C GLU A 808 17.43 -0.71 -14.60
N GLY A 809 16.68 -1.76 -14.25
CA GLY A 809 15.73 -2.39 -15.15
C GLY A 809 14.55 -1.49 -15.54
N GLN A 810 14.11 -0.61 -14.64
CA GLN A 810 13.09 0.39 -14.96
C GLN A 810 13.61 1.43 -15.97
N GLU A 811 14.88 1.85 -15.86
CA GLU A 811 15.52 2.71 -16.86
C GLU A 811 15.71 1.97 -18.18
N GLU A 812 16.14 0.70 -18.15
CA GLU A 812 16.29 -0.15 -19.34
C GLU A 812 14.96 -0.36 -20.08
N LEU A 813 13.85 -0.55 -19.35
CA LEU A 813 12.50 -0.61 -19.94
C LEU A 813 12.15 0.69 -20.67
N HIS A 814 12.45 1.85 -20.08
CA HIS A 814 12.18 3.14 -20.72
C HIS A 814 13.08 3.37 -21.95
N ASP A 815 14.39 3.17 -21.81
CA ASP A 815 15.38 3.40 -22.86
C ASP A 815 15.22 2.43 -24.03
N GLY A 816 14.79 1.20 -23.75
CA GLY A 816 14.40 0.21 -24.76
C GLY A 816 13.06 0.49 -25.44
N GLY A 817 12.31 1.49 -24.98
CA GLY A 817 10.99 1.83 -25.51
C GLY A 817 9.89 0.81 -25.14
N TYR A 818 10.11 0.01 -24.09
CA TYR A 818 9.10 -0.89 -23.54
C TYR A 818 8.03 -0.11 -22.81
N VAL A 819 8.39 0.93 -22.07
CA VAL A 819 7.45 1.82 -21.35
C VAL A 819 7.70 3.29 -21.71
N PRO A 820 6.64 4.14 -21.74
CA PRO A 820 6.79 5.54 -22.13
C PRO A 820 7.44 6.43 -21.06
N TYR A 821 7.45 6.01 -19.78
CA TYR A 821 7.94 6.83 -18.66
C TYR A 821 8.72 6.01 -17.63
N ARG A 822 9.88 6.51 -17.20
CA ARG A 822 10.73 5.84 -16.19
C ARG A 822 10.10 5.82 -14.80
N ASP A 823 9.25 6.80 -14.47
CA ASP A 823 8.59 6.92 -13.16
C ASP A 823 7.18 6.33 -13.14
N VAL A 824 6.85 5.46 -14.11
CA VAL A 824 5.60 4.68 -14.15
C VAL A 824 5.95 3.19 -14.32
N PRO A 825 6.29 2.49 -13.23
CA PRO A 825 6.56 1.06 -13.26
C PRO A 825 5.33 0.24 -13.66
N LEU A 826 5.53 -0.83 -14.43
CA LEU A 826 4.46 -1.68 -15.01
C LEU A 826 3.50 -2.27 -13.97
N GLY A 827 3.97 -2.58 -12.76
CA GLY A 827 3.14 -3.16 -11.70
C GLY A 827 2.37 -2.16 -10.84
N GLN A 828 2.40 -0.87 -11.17
CA GLN A 828 1.61 0.14 -10.45
C GLN A 828 0.15 0.14 -10.92
N TRP A 829 -0.80 0.33 -9.99
CA TRP A 829 -2.26 0.33 -10.23
C TRP A 829 -2.77 1.32 -11.28
N TYR A 830 -1.93 2.29 -11.68
CA TYR A 830 -2.23 3.33 -12.66
C TYR A 830 -1.43 3.18 -13.97
N ALA A 831 -0.52 2.20 -14.06
CA ALA A 831 0.41 2.10 -15.19
C ALA A 831 -0.34 1.93 -16.52
N TYR A 832 -1.29 0.99 -16.55
CA TYR A 832 -2.14 0.76 -17.71
C TYR A 832 -2.92 2.02 -18.14
N ASP A 833 -3.60 2.69 -17.20
CA ASP A 833 -4.37 3.90 -17.48
C ASP A 833 -3.49 5.02 -18.09
N VAL A 834 -2.26 5.16 -17.57
CA VAL A 834 -1.31 6.15 -18.08
C VAL A 834 -0.81 5.78 -19.48
N PHE A 835 -0.53 4.51 -19.75
CA PHE A 835 -0.02 4.05 -21.04
C PHE A 835 -1.10 4.14 -22.13
N ASP A 836 -2.32 3.68 -21.83
CA ASP A 836 -3.48 3.78 -22.73
C ASP A 836 -3.73 5.23 -23.14
N LEU A 837 -3.86 6.14 -22.16
CA LEU A 837 -4.08 7.56 -22.44
C LEU A 837 -2.89 8.26 -23.10
N THR A 838 -1.67 7.75 -22.93
CA THR A 838 -0.47 8.27 -23.61
C THR A 838 -0.47 7.88 -25.08
N ASN A 839 -0.78 6.62 -25.40
CA ASN A 839 -0.88 6.11 -26.76
C ASN A 839 -1.94 6.88 -27.58
N GLU A 840 -3.01 7.33 -26.92
CA GLU A 840 -4.06 8.15 -27.54
C GLU A 840 -3.73 9.65 -27.57
N GLY A 841 -2.63 10.08 -26.97
CA GLY A 841 -2.22 11.49 -26.93
C GLY A 841 -3.05 12.38 -25.98
N ILE A 842 -3.88 11.77 -25.12
CA ILE A 842 -4.71 12.47 -24.13
C ILE A 842 -3.82 13.02 -23.00
N VAL A 843 -2.90 12.19 -22.49
CA VAL A 843 -1.89 12.60 -21.51
C VAL A 843 -0.50 12.60 -22.15
N SER A 844 0.41 13.36 -21.54
CA SER A 844 1.81 13.40 -21.96
C SER A 844 2.72 13.60 -20.76
N GLY A 845 3.93 13.04 -20.83
CA GLY A 845 4.99 13.28 -19.86
C GLY A 845 5.46 14.74 -19.82
N LYS A 846 6.32 15.02 -18.83
CA LYS A 846 7.00 16.29 -18.67
C LYS A 846 7.93 16.55 -19.84
N LYS A 847 8.00 17.83 -20.18
CA LYS A 847 8.92 18.35 -21.18
C LYS A 847 9.81 19.40 -20.55
N ASP A 848 11.03 19.49 -21.03
CA ASP A 848 11.94 20.56 -20.66
C ASP A 848 11.50 21.90 -21.31
N GLN A 849 12.28 22.96 -21.06
CA GLN A 849 12.01 24.29 -21.64
C GLN A 849 12.15 24.31 -23.18
N SER A 850 12.83 23.32 -23.77
CA SER A 850 12.99 23.18 -25.22
C SER A 850 11.87 22.36 -25.87
N GLY A 851 10.96 21.79 -25.06
CA GLY A 851 9.87 20.93 -25.51
C GLY A 851 10.27 19.46 -25.70
N GLN A 852 11.49 19.08 -25.31
CA GLN A 852 11.95 17.69 -25.33
C GLN A 852 11.37 16.93 -24.15
N SER A 853 10.99 15.67 -24.37
CA SER A 853 10.48 14.79 -23.32
C SER A 853 11.56 14.55 -22.27
N LEU A 854 11.19 14.65 -20.99
CA LEU A 854 12.05 14.25 -19.87
C LEU A 854 11.94 12.75 -19.57
N GLY A 855 11.01 12.01 -20.19
CA GLY A 855 10.75 10.61 -19.88
C GLY A 855 10.01 10.40 -18.56
N GLU A 856 9.45 11.45 -17.95
CA GLU A 856 8.77 11.40 -16.66
C GLU A 856 7.30 11.80 -16.76
N PHE A 857 6.42 11.04 -16.13
CA PHE A 857 5.00 11.34 -16.02
C PHE A 857 4.67 12.15 -14.77
N SER A 858 5.39 11.95 -13.68
CA SER A 858 5.18 12.49 -12.33
C SER A 858 3.81 12.15 -11.73
N PRO A 859 3.52 10.86 -11.49
CA PRO A 859 2.20 10.38 -11.07
C PRO A 859 1.65 11.05 -9.80
N GLY A 860 2.53 11.39 -8.84
CA GLY A 860 2.15 12.06 -7.59
C GLY A 860 1.89 13.58 -7.69
N GLN A 861 2.19 14.21 -8.83
CA GLN A 861 2.00 15.66 -8.99
C GLN A 861 0.50 16.00 -9.04
N LYS A 862 0.07 17.06 -8.35
CA LYS A 862 -1.31 17.55 -8.43
C LYS A 862 -1.59 18.17 -9.81
N VAL A 863 -2.82 17.97 -10.30
CA VAL A 863 -3.25 18.40 -11.64
C VAL A 863 -4.02 19.70 -11.56
N LYS A 864 -3.73 20.65 -12.45
CA LYS A 864 -4.45 21.93 -12.52
C LYS A 864 -5.80 21.78 -13.22
N ILE A 865 -6.75 22.67 -12.92
CA ILE A 865 -8.05 22.72 -13.62
C ILE A 865 -7.87 22.77 -15.15
N SER A 866 -6.95 23.59 -15.66
CA SER A 866 -6.67 23.68 -17.09
C SER A 866 -6.19 22.36 -17.72
N GLU A 867 -5.44 21.56 -16.96
CA GLU A 867 -4.91 20.27 -17.41
C GLU A 867 -6.01 19.20 -17.41
N VAL A 868 -6.83 19.17 -16.36
CA VAL A 868 -8.01 18.29 -16.30
C VAL A 868 -8.97 18.56 -17.45
N LEU A 869 -9.27 19.83 -17.77
CA LEU A 869 -10.12 20.18 -18.91
C LEU A 869 -9.58 19.64 -20.24
N ARG A 870 -8.26 19.75 -20.47
CA ARG A 870 -7.64 19.14 -21.64
C ARG A 870 -7.84 17.63 -21.63
N MET A 871 -7.51 16.95 -20.53
CA MET A 871 -7.64 15.49 -20.43
C MET A 871 -9.08 15.03 -20.73
N ILE A 872 -10.08 15.68 -20.15
CA ILE A 872 -11.50 15.35 -20.35
C ILE A 872 -11.93 15.55 -21.80
N PHE A 873 -11.64 16.71 -22.40
CA PHE A 873 -12.11 17.00 -23.74
C PHE A 873 -11.39 16.21 -24.84
N GLU A 874 -10.11 15.86 -24.64
CA GLU A 874 -9.40 14.94 -25.53
C GLU A 874 -9.95 13.51 -25.36
N ALA A 875 -10.17 13.05 -24.14
CA ALA A 875 -10.72 11.71 -23.88
C ALA A 875 -12.12 11.50 -24.48
N PHE A 876 -12.97 12.54 -24.46
CA PHE A 876 -14.29 12.50 -25.10
C PHE A 876 -14.28 12.89 -26.59
N GLN A 877 -13.09 13.06 -27.19
CA GLN A 877 -12.90 13.43 -28.60
C GLN A 877 -13.65 14.72 -29.01
N VAL A 878 -13.84 15.63 -28.06
CA VAL A 878 -14.53 16.92 -28.25
C VAL A 878 -13.52 18.01 -28.65
N GLY A 879 -12.32 17.96 -28.08
CA GLY A 879 -11.21 18.88 -28.34
C GLY A 879 -11.46 20.35 -27.95
N PRO A 880 -10.50 21.25 -28.22
CA PRO A 880 -10.63 22.68 -27.95
C PRO A 880 -11.68 23.36 -28.85
N ALA A 881 -12.06 24.60 -28.52
CA ALA A 881 -12.89 25.47 -29.36
C ALA A 881 -12.17 26.79 -29.67
N ASP A 882 -12.49 27.41 -30.79
CA ASP A 882 -11.91 28.69 -31.21
C ASP A 882 -12.63 29.89 -30.58
N GLY A 883 -11.90 31.01 -30.43
CA GLY A 883 -12.43 32.31 -30.01
C GLY A 883 -11.90 32.80 -28.66
N GLU A 884 -12.25 34.05 -28.32
CA GLU A 884 -11.93 34.64 -27.00
C GLU A 884 -12.80 34.03 -25.89
N THR A 885 -12.23 33.96 -24.69
CA THR A 885 -12.89 33.49 -23.47
C THR A 885 -13.38 34.68 -22.64
N ASP A 886 -14.53 34.50 -21.98
CA ASP A 886 -15.07 35.46 -20.99
C ASP A 886 -14.23 35.46 -19.69
N LEU A 887 -13.47 34.38 -19.47
CA LEU A 887 -12.48 34.27 -18.42
C LEU A 887 -11.14 34.89 -18.85
N ALA A 888 -10.89 36.15 -18.44
CA ALA A 888 -9.74 36.94 -18.93
C ALA A 888 -8.37 36.26 -18.75
N GLN A 889 -8.15 35.53 -17.64
CA GLN A 889 -6.90 34.78 -17.38
C GLN A 889 -6.60 33.68 -18.41
N ALA A 890 -7.59 33.25 -19.20
CA ALA A 890 -7.42 32.19 -20.18
C ALA A 890 -7.05 32.69 -21.59
N ASN A 891 -7.24 33.99 -21.90
CA ASN A 891 -7.04 34.50 -23.27
C ASN A 891 -5.59 34.45 -23.76
N ASP A 892 -4.62 34.52 -22.84
CA ASP A 892 -3.19 34.37 -23.13
C ASP A 892 -2.63 33.02 -22.62
N HIS A 893 -3.51 32.07 -22.27
CA HIS A 893 -3.14 30.77 -21.71
C HIS A 893 -3.17 29.67 -22.76
N TRP A 894 -2.29 28.67 -22.66
CA TRP A 894 -2.27 27.53 -23.59
C TRP A 894 -3.59 26.75 -23.61
N ALA A 895 -4.31 26.77 -22.49
CA ALA A 895 -5.61 26.10 -22.36
C ALA A 895 -6.81 26.92 -22.85
N LYS A 896 -6.59 28.08 -23.51
CA LYS A 896 -7.65 28.97 -24.02
C LYS A 896 -8.77 28.21 -24.72
N GLY A 897 -8.42 27.34 -25.66
CA GLY A 897 -9.40 26.62 -26.45
C GLY A 897 -10.24 25.63 -25.63
N TYR A 898 -9.65 24.98 -24.62
CA TYR A 898 -10.40 24.10 -23.71
C TYR A 898 -11.29 24.88 -22.76
N VAL A 899 -10.82 26.01 -22.23
CA VAL A 899 -11.66 26.93 -21.44
C VAL A 899 -12.83 27.43 -22.29
N LYS A 900 -12.58 27.77 -23.56
CA LYS A 900 -13.64 28.18 -24.47
C LYS A 900 -14.68 27.08 -24.68
N ARG A 901 -14.25 25.83 -24.83
CA ARG A 901 -15.15 24.68 -24.92
C ARG A 901 -16.00 24.55 -23.65
N ALA A 902 -15.40 24.67 -22.47
CA ALA A 902 -16.11 24.61 -21.20
C ALA A 902 -17.15 25.74 -21.04
N GLU A 903 -16.85 26.95 -21.52
CA GLU A 903 -17.83 28.06 -21.57
C GLU A 903 -19.03 27.73 -22.46
N LEU A 904 -18.78 27.17 -23.65
CA LEU A 904 -19.84 26.77 -24.59
C LEU A 904 -20.74 25.67 -24.02
N LEU A 905 -20.14 24.73 -23.27
CA LEU A 905 -20.86 23.69 -22.53
C LEU A 905 -21.47 24.20 -21.22
N SER A 906 -21.30 25.49 -20.91
CA SER A 906 -21.93 26.10 -19.76
C SER A 906 -21.50 25.48 -18.41
N MET A 907 -20.28 24.93 -18.35
CA MET A 907 -19.73 24.26 -17.17
C MET A 907 -19.64 25.22 -15.97
N SER A 908 -20.08 24.75 -14.81
CA SER A 908 -20.32 25.60 -13.63
C SER A 908 -19.03 26.17 -13.04
N LEU A 909 -17.95 25.39 -12.99
CA LEU A 909 -16.66 25.82 -12.45
C LEU A 909 -16.08 27.03 -13.22
N ILE A 910 -16.23 27.03 -14.55
CA ILE A 910 -15.78 28.14 -15.40
C ILE A 910 -16.71 29.35 -15.30
N LYS A 911 -18.03 29.14 -15.18
CA LYS A 911 -18.99 30.22 -14.91
C LYS A 911 -18.71 30.93 -13.58
N GLN A 912 -18.25 30.19 -12.57
CA GLN A 912 -17.84 30.73 -11.26
C GLN A 912 -16.49 31.45 -11.32
N ARG A 913 -15.84 31.50 -12.48
CA ARG A 913 -14.55 32.17 -12.72
C ARG A 913 -13.43 31.61 -11.84
N ALA A 914 -13.41 30.29 -11.62
CA ALA A 914 -12.33 29.61 -10.91
C ALA A 914 -10.96 29.94 -11.52
N ASP A 915 -9.93 30.06 -10.69
CA ASP A 915 -8.53 30.14 -11.14
C ASP A 915 -8.17 28.83 -11.87
N ILE A 916 -7.85 28.89 -13.16
CA ILE A 916 -7.57 27.68 -13.95
C ILE A 916 -6.16 27.12 -13.69
N ASN A 917 -5.32 27.86 -12.97
CA ASN A 917 -3.94 27.51 -12.66
C ASN A 917 -3.74 26.85 -11.30
N ARG A 918 -4.77 26.82 -10.44
CA ARG A 918 -4.73 26.08 -9.18
C ARG A 918 -5.00 24.59 -9.40
N ASP A 919 -4.62 23.80 -8.41
CA ASP A 919 -4.92 22.38 -8.36
C ASP A 919 -6.44 22.15 -8.37
N ALA A 920 -6.88 21.18 -9.19
CA ALA A 920 -8.26 20.72 -9.23
C ALA A 920 -8.50 19.76 -8.08
N THR A 921 -9.61 19.94 -7.34
CA THR A 921 -9.99 19.00 -6.29
C THR A 921 -10.65 17.75 -6.89
N ARG A 922 -10.69 16.67 -6.12
CA ARG A 922 -11.37 15.42 -6.51
C ARG A 922 -12.86 15.63 -6.79
N ALA A 923 -13.52 16.47 -5.98
CA ALA A 923 -14.92 16.86 -6.20
C ALA A 923 -15.12 17.63 -7.52
N GLU A 924 -14.21 18.56 -7.83
CA GLU A 924 -14.28 19.36 -9.06
C GLU A 924 -14.04 18.53 -10.32
N VAL A 925 -13.19 17.50 -10.25
CA VAL A 925 -12.98 16.56 -11.35
C VAL A 925 -14.27 15.80 -11.67
N CYS A 926 -14.99 15.34 -10.64
CA CYS A 926 -16.30 14.71 -10.82
C CYS A 926 -17.32 15.65 -11.49
N ARG A 927 -17.41 16.88 -10.99
CA ARG A 927 -18.25 17.93 -11.58
C ARG A 927 -17.89 18.16 -13.05
N MET A 928 -16.61 18.34 -13.36
CA MET A 928 -16.15 18.60 -14.74
C MET A 928 -16.42 17.42 -15.69
N LEU A 929 -16.19 16.18 -15.25
CA LEU A 929 -16.44 14.97 -16.05
C LEU A 929 -17.92 14.85 -16.43
N LEU A 930 -18.81 14.96 -15.45
CA LEU A 930 -20.24 14.81 -15.65
C LEU A 930 -20.81 15.96 -16.50
N GLU A 931 -20.40 17.20 -16.22
CA GLU A 931 -20.85 18.35 -17.02
C GLU A 931 -20.33 18.32 -18.46
N ALA A 932 -19.13 17.81 -18.70
CA ALA A 932 -18.61 17.63 -20.06
C ALA A 932 -19.44 16.63 -20.88
N GLN A 933 -20.10 15.67 -20.23
CA GLN A 933 -21.07 14.76 -20.83
C GLN A 933 -22.50 15.31 -20.86
N GLY A 934 -22.73 16.52 -20.33
CA GLY A 934 -24.06 17.11 -20.21
C GLY A 934 -24.92 16.50 -19.09
N ILE A 935 -24.30 15.78 -18.15
CA ILE A 935 -24.98 15.16 -17.00
C ILE A 935 -25.05 16.17 -15.87
N VAL A 936 -26.26 16.41 -15.36
CA VAL A 936 -26.52 17.20 -14.16
C VAL A 936 -27.23 16.31 -13.15
N PRO A 937 -26.51 15.78 -12.14
CA PRO A 937 -27.07 14.85 -11.17
C PRO A 937 -28.14 15.51 -10.30
N ALA A 938 -29.18 14.76 -9.95
CA ALA A 938 -30.20 15.22 -9.00
C ALA A 938 -29.62 15.42 -7.60
N ASP A 939 -30.24 16.29 -6.81
CA ASP A 939 -29.87 16.48 -5.41
C ASP A 939 -29.95 15.16 -4.62
N VAL A 940 -28.98 14.94 -3.74
CA VAL A 940 -28.88 13.72 -2.94
C VAL A 940 -29.14 14.00 -1.46
N GLU A 941 -29.94 13.16 -0.82
CA GLU A 941 -30.16 13.25 0.64
C GLU A 941 -29.01 12.62 1.44
N LYS A 942 -28.25 11.73 0.80
CA LYS A 942 -27.13 10.99 1.40
C LYS A 942 -26.04 10.76 0.35
N VAL A 943 -24.78 10.83 0.80
CA VAL A 943 -23.60 10.38 0.04
C VAL A 943 -23.04 9.12 0.71
N ASP A 944 -22.61 8.14 -0.07
CA ASP A 944 -22.10 6.87 0.44
C ASP A 944 -20.61 6.91 0.86
N PHE A 945 -19.97 8.07 0.78
CA PHE A 945 -18.63 8.29 1.33
C PHE A 945 -18.75 8.86 2.75
N PRO A 946 -18.03 8.30 3.74
CA PRO A 946 -18.20 8.64 5.15
C PRO A 946 -17.81 10.09 5.49
N ASP A 947 -16.91 10.69 4.71
CA ASP A 947 -16.36 12.02 4.89
C ASP A 947 -17.07 13.11 4.04
N VAL A 948 -18.01 12.72 3.16
CA VAL A 948 -18.72 13.67 2.29
C VAL A 948 -20.07 14.02 2.90
N SER A 949 -20.21 15.28 3.33
CA SER A 949 -21.51 15.80 3.76
C SER A 949 -22.49 15.89 2.59
N PRO A 950 -23.78 15.50 2.75
CA PRO A 950 -24.82 15.78 1.75
C PRO A 950 -25.04 17.28 1.48
N ARG A 951 -24.46 18.16 2.31
CA ARG A 951 -24.48 19.62 2.13
C ARG A 951 -23.23 20.14 1.41
N HIS A 952 -22.27 19.28 1.08
CA HIS A 952 -21.14 19.66 0.24
C HIS A 952 -21.65 20.11 -1.13
N GLU A 953 -21.08 21.15 -1.72
CA GLU A 953 -21.58 21.72 -2.98
C GLU A 953 -21.55 20.74 -4.15
N ASP A 954 -20.65 19.74 -4.08
CA ASP A 954 -20.51 18.65 -5.05
C ASP A 954 -21.09 17.31 -4.59
N ALA A 955 -21.88 17.25 -3.52
CA ALA A 955 -22.38 15.99 -2.97
C ALA A 955 -23.07 15.10 -4.03
N ASN A 956 -23.88 15.71 -4.89
CA ASN A 956 -24.59 15.03 -5.99
C ASN A 956 -23.63 14.55 -7.10
N TYR A 957 -22.66 15.36 -7.51
CA TYR A 957 -21.64 14.97 -8.49
C TYR A 957 -20.74 13.84 -7.98
N ILE A 958 -20.32 13.91 -6.72
CA ILE A 958 -19.51 12.88 -6.07
C ILE A 958 -20.28 11.56 -5.99
N GLN A 959 -21.55 11.60 -5.58
CA GLN A 959 -22.37 10.39 -5.51
C GLN A 959 -22.57 9.78 -6.90
N GLU A 960 -22.79 10.59 -7.94
CA GLU A 960 -22.98 10.06 -9.30
C GLU A 960 -21.68 9.45 -9.86
N CYS A 961 -20.53 10.09 -9.63
CA CYS A 961 -19.22 9.50 -9.91
C CYS A 961 -19.04 8.12 -9.26
N LYS A 962 -19.47 7.97 -8.00
CA LYS A 962 -19.43 6.69 -7.28
C LYS A 962 -20.36 5.67 -7.93
N ASN A 963 -21.59 6.07 -8.27
CA ASN A 963 -22.57 5.20 -8.93
C ASN A 963 -22.04 4.67 -10.27
N LEU A 964 -21.27 5.48 -11.00
CA LEU A 964 -20.62 5.14 -12.26
C LEU A 964 -19.31 4.36 -12.08
N GLY A 965 -18.87 4.09 -10.85
CA GLY A 965 -17.62 3.36 -10.58
C GLY A 965 -16.35 4.15 -10.88
N LEU A 966 -16.43 5.47 -11.06
CA LEU A 966 -15.27 6.32 -11.35
C LEU A 966 -14.37 6.51 -10.11
N PHE A 967 -14.96 6.46 -8.91
CA PHE A 967 -14.24 6.56 -7.64
C PHE A 967 -14.75 5.52 -6.63
N ALA A 968 -13.83 4.75 -6.06
CA ALA A 968 -14.13 3.78 -5.01
C ALA A 968 -13.93 4.33 -3.58
N GLY A 969 -13.19 5.44 -3.43
CA GLY A 969 -12.69 5.93 -2.13
C GLY A 969 -11.25 5.48 -1.87
N ARG A 970 -10.62 5.98 -0.80
CA ARG A 970 -9.26 5.62 -0.41
C ARG A 970 -9.24 4.33 0.41
N GLY A 971 -8.68 3.27 -0.19
CA GLY A 971 -8.33 2.01 0.48
C GLY A 971 -9.30 1.61 1.60
N ASP A 972 -8.75 1.32 2.77
CA ASP A 972 -9.48 0.79 3.93
C ASP A 972 -10.41 1.80 4.61
N THR A 973 -10.18 3.11 4.44
CA THR A 973 -11.04 4.14 5.07
C THR A 973 -12.32 4.36 4.30
N GLY A 974 -12.32 4.05 3.00
CA GLY A 974 -13.42 4.33 2.10
C GLY A 974 -13.73 5.83 1.95
N GLU A 975 -12.83 6.72 2.37
CA GLU A 975 -13.00 8.17 2.32
C GLU A 975 -12.79 8.72 0.90
N PHE A 976 -13.51 9.78 0.53
CA PHE A 976 -13.39 10.40 -0.78
C PHE A 976 -12.39 11.56 -0.81
N LEU A 977 -12.25 12.32 0.27
CA LEU A 977 -11.47 13.55 0.43
C LEU A 977 -11.82 14.60 -0.64
N PRO A 978 -13.04 15.19 -0.60
CA PRO A 978 -13.59 16.00 -1.69
C PRO A 978 -12.75 17.24 -2.04
N ASP A 979 -12.17 17.88 -1.03
CA ASP A 979 -11.39 19.12 -1.17
C ASP A 979 -9.90 18.89 -1.44
N GLU A 980 -9.44 17.64 -1.45
CA GLU A 980 -8.05 17.34 -1.76
C GLU A 980 -7.79 17.46 -3.27
N GLY A 981 -6.66 18.08 -3.63
CA GLY A 981 -6.20 18.12 -5.02
C GLY A 981 -6.03 16.70 -5.58
N ILE A 982 -6.47 16.46 -6.82
CA ILE A 982 -6.24 15.18 -7.50
C ILE A 982 -4.80 15.11 -8.03
N ASN A 983 -4.15 13.95 -7.91
CA ASN A 983 -2.84 13.73 -8.54
C ASN A 983 -2.96 13.20 -10.00
N ARG A 984 -1.85 13.20 -10.74
CA ARG A 984 -1.82 12.81 -12.17
C ARG A 984 -2.19 11.35 -12.40
N ALA A 985 -1.78 10.43 -11.52
CA ALA A 985 -2.16 9.02 -11.62
C ALA A 985 -3.68 8.82 -11.40
N GLU A 986 -4.24 9.45 -10.36
CA GLU A 986 -5.68 9.43 -10.08
C GLU A 986 -6.47 10.04 -11.23
N ALA A 987 -6.04 11.19 -11.75
CA ALA A 987 -6.71 11.85 -12.87
C ALA A 987 -6.67 10.99 -14.14
N ALA A 988 -5.53 10.33 -14.44
CA ALA A 988 -5.42 9.43 -15.58
C ALA A 988 -6.42 8.27 -15.46
N LYS A 989 -6.44 7.57 -14.33
CA LYS A 989 -7.37 6.46 -14.09
C LYS A 989 -8.83 6.88 -14.24
N VAL A 990 -9.23 7.95 -13.56
CA VAL A 990 -10.61 8.41 -13.58
C VAL A 990 -11.03 8.86 -14.99
N VAL A 991 -10.16 9.56 -15.72
CA VAL A 991 -10.46 9.98 -17.10
C VAL A 991 -10.58 8.78 -18.04
N ARG A 992 -9.70 7.78 -17.91
CA ARG A 992 -9.77 6.54 -18.69
C ARG A 992 -11.07 5.79 -18.42
N LEU A 993 -11.43 5.61 -17.14
CA LEU A 993 -12.69 4.97 -16.76
C LEU A 993 -13.91 5.73 -17.31
N ALA A 994 -13.91 7.06 -17.23
CA ALA A 994 -14.99 7.87 -17.75
C ALA A 994 -15.12 7.79 -19.29
N LYS A 995 -13.99 7.66 -20.00
CA LYS A 995 -13.97 7.42 -21.45
C LYS A 995 -14.62 6.08 -21.82
N MET A 996 -14.41 5.02 -21.04
CA MET A 996 -15.03 3.70 -21.30
C MET A 996 -16.55 3.67 -21.11
N LEU A 997 -17.13 4.65 -20.43
CA LEU A 997 -18.58 4.73 -20.25
C LEU A 997 -19.30 5.26 -21.51
N GLN A 998 -18.56 5.79 -22.49
CA GLN A 998 -19.08 6.19 -23.81
C GLN A 998 -19.14 4.99 -24.75
#